data_AF-A0A2M9JCL4-F1
#
_entry.id   AF-A0A2M9JCL4-F1
#
_cell.length_a   1.000
_cell.length_b   1.000
_cell.length_c   1.000
_cell.angle_alpha   90.00
_cell.angle_beta   90.00
_cell.angle_gamma   90.00
#
_symmetry.space_group_name_H-M   'P 1'
#
loop_
_entity.id
_entity.type
_entity.pdbx_description
1 polymer ?
#
loop_
_entity_poly.entity_id
_entity_poly.type
_entity_poly.pdbx_seq_one_letter_code
_entity_poly.pdbx_strand_id
1 'polypeptide(L)'
;MLALVFVVVFGLVTVAVLSFAGTGLKAAGVYVDQGRRSYSADGATQLAIKNFSQGNPCADYTAPPINGRRMIVHCDPLNTSPSTTRATQPQDALRSLGRAATDGVNVTAHGLRVQGSVFSHSNITTGTGASMVVSGDVSAVGDCSSAVSQTRLPPSQLPYAHDCANDTPPAPADEVMGADPDYTPPATAVPPRRTVPACPDPASWLVRLQPGYYDDARALTRLTGGDCHNVVVWLQPGLYYFDFTFTGGTAVWTVDDPTVSVVGGTPAGWTPSAATRPAIPSPGACERTRPEGVEVMMGGGSRFQVDRGHAELCAPVTPGAQQVAVYGVQPPKPSHTLKPTAVAANTGFADPDHALTGGEQPTPPGCAQPTGTAQCTADAVLDPTKRPTASMQLAGFTPQVPPGSVITGATLRVKHQDQGDLTAPGAVKVTTAIGGDTCRTDNLPRHPALAPDPPIDLLGRCGLGDPARLAGLTVTYTATLDSDGTTATERLDGIWLEVAYRTPTVSKPTAVTASTGFTAAGTDPDNALEIGEQPAPLMAGADLSTAARSASITLAGFGQPPLPPGSTIDSAVLRVAHRESGDAAAPEIEVLPAGGGAGCTRLPLTARAVLGDDRVDLKACGITDPARLTGLTATYAAGLKGGGDAGSDSLDGIWLEVVYDPPAPRPATSAESTTFTDPASAEAIDGADTARATLDPVTTPTATIGLGGYDAPAVAPGSVLDGALLHIAHRDDPGAPGGPPPTAAITLAGPGIPRACTTARNLAVHQGGLATDTLDLVATCGLTDPAQLTGLVVTYTATLGAGGTTATDQLDGVTLELTHRPPIAVRPTTAISTATPTAAAFPDPDHTRAIDATASTATLSTAAPSASVRLGGFAIPPLPAGAVIDRVVLRVAHQDDDTTAAPPAPKQPPVTALSVSGTGTACDASHALTAHQGALGTDVVDLGACGVAQGAQLSRLAVDYAARLATGATAAADRLDGVELDIVFRAPSIRPLSGCLTAGSRCAVLKSTDDADTSTEHSRLVINGTVYAPTAAVDLSMSQVGSQVVTCGIIARTIELGIGPAGGYLRPVIGIPPEPVLFTTYPAVTARPAAVTASTGFTTPAPGAPVDVTDATVPGGGRASLTFGGYARPEPAATGPLDHVVLHVAHHDDGDVKAVKVSVDFPGSTCAGVDHALDVPVHPGSGGPVTDRLDLAPCGLTEASQVAGLTVTYSVTAGSGGATEHLAGTGIDLLSGPLVRAAVSFDGHAGTVKQWTVLP
;
A
#
# COMPACT_ATOMS: atom_id res chain seq x y z
N MET A 1 12.54 94.61 22.58
CA MET A 1 11.71 93.74 21.73
C MET A 1 12.42 92.41 21.41
N LEU A 2 13.64 92.42 20.86
CA LEU A 2 14.42 91.20 20.57
C LEU A 2 14.62 90.25 21.77
N ALA A 3 14.89 90.78 22.98
CA ALA A 3 15.01 89.94 24.19
C ALA A 3 13.69 89.24 24.58
N LEU A 4 12.55 89.90 24.36
CA LEU A 4 11.23 89.32 24.64
C LEU A 4 10.90 88.22 23.62
N VAL A 5 11.22 88.45 22.33
CA VAL A 5 11.10 87.45 21.28
C VAL A 5 11.99 86.24 21.58
N PHE A 6 13.23 86.46 22.02
CA PHE A 6 14.14 85.38 22.39
C PHE A 6 13.59 84.54 23.56
N VAL A 7 13.09 85.18 24.62
CA VAL A 7 12.51 84.47 25.78
C VAL A 7 11.24 83.69 25.41
N VAL A 8 10.37 84.26 24.55
CA VAL A 8 9.16 83.58 24.09
C VAL A 8 9.49 82.39 23.18
N VAL A 9 10.40 82.58 22.22
CA VAL A 9 10.83 81.49 21.32
C VAL A 9 11.53 80.40 22.11
N PHE A 10 12.44 80.75 23.02
CA PHE A 10 13.15 79.77 23.86
C PHE A 10 12.20 79.03 24.80
N GLY A 11 11.22 79.73 25.38
CA GLY A 11 10.16 79.12 26.18
C GLY A 11 9.30 78.14 25.38
N LEU A 12 8.87 78.51 24.18
CA LEU A 12 8.10 77.63 23.29
C LEU A 12 8.90 76.41 22.84
N VAL A 13 10.18 76.59 22.50
CA VAL A 13 11.08 75.48 22.13
C VAL A 13 11.30 74.55 23.32
N THR A 14 11.49 75.10 24.53
CA THR A 14 11.72 74.28 25.73
C THR A 14 10.46 73.48 26.11
N VAL A 15 9.27 74.08 26.02
CA VAL A 15 7.99 73.38 26.27
C VAL A 15 7.70 72.33 25.19
N ALA A 16 8.02 72.61 23.93
CA ALA A 16 7.90 71.62 22.85
C ALA A 16 8.85 70.44 23.06
N VAL A 17 10.12 70.69 23.42
CA VAL A 17 11.12 69.64 23.71
C VAL A 17 10.73 68.83 24.94
N LEU A 18 10.25 69.46 26.01
CA LEU A 18 9.76 68.75 27.21
C LEU A 18 8.50 67.92 26.93
N SER A 19 7.59 68.41 26.08
CA SER A 19 6.41 67.64 25.66
C SER A 19 6.80 66.45 24.77
N PHE A 20 7.79 66.63 23.89
CA PHE A 20 8.33 65.56 23.04
C PHE A 20 9.10 64.52 23.86
N ALA A 21 9.86 64.94 24.87
CA ALA A 21 10.53 64.03 25.81
C ALA A 21 9.52 63.28 26.69
N GLY A 22 8.44 63.93 27.13
CA GLY A 22 7.36 63.31 27.88
C GLY A 22 6.56 62.28 27.08
N THR A 23 6.34 62.52 25.78
CA THR A 23 5.74 61.53 24.87
C THR A 23 6.71 60.40 24.55
N GLY A 24 8.00 60.69 24.36
CA GLY A 24 9.04 59.69 24.17
C GLY A 24 9.22 58.73 25.37
N LEU A 25 9.18 59.25 26.60
CA LEU A 25 9.26 58.42 27.82
C LEU A 25 8.01 57.56 28.04
N LYS A 26 6.82 58.08 27.71
CA LYS A 26 5.57 57.29 27.74
C LYS A 26 5.58 56.19 26.68
N ALA A 27 6.04 56.50 25.46
CA ALA A 27 6.20 55.50 24.40
C ALA A 27 7.24 54.43 24.80
N ALA A 28 8.38 54.83 25.37
CA ALA A 28 9.40 53.90 25.86
C ALA A 28 8.85 52.95 26.95
N GLY A 29 8.02 53.46 27.87
CA GLY A 29 7.33 52.62 28.87
C GLY A 29 6.42 51.57 28.24
N VAL A 30 5.67 51.94 27.18
CA VAL A 30 4.82 51.02 26.43
C VAL A 30 5.64 49.97 25.69
N TYR A 31 6.75 50.34 25.03
CA TYR A 31 7.63 49.39 24.35
C TYR A 31 8.33 48.42 25.32
N VAL A 32 8.73 48.89 26.50
CA VAL A 32 9.29 48.02 27.54
C VAL A 32 8.25 47.04 28.09
N ASP A 33 6.99 47.48 28.30
CA ASP A 33 5.91 46.59 28.72
C ASP A 33 5.54 45.58 27.63
N GLN A 34 5.52 45.99 26.37
CA GLN A 34 5.30 45.10 25.22
C GLN A 34 6.41 44.06 25.09
N GLY A 35 7.68 44.46 25.23
CA GLY A 35 8.81 43.53 25.24
C GLY A 35 8.69 42.52 26.38
N ARG A 36 8.33 42.95 27.59
CA ARG A 36 8.09 42.04 28.73
C ARG A 36 6.97 41.04 28.45
N ARG A 37 5.89 41.44 27.78
CA ARG A 37 4.81 40.53 27.37
C ARG A 37 5.29 39.48 26.39
N SER A 38 6.03 39.88 25.35
CA SER A 38 6.58 38.94 24.36
C SER A 38 7.53 37.94 25.01
N TYR A 39 8.42 38.37 25.92
CA TYR A 39 9.32 37.46 26.64
C TYR A 39 8.58 36.50 27.58
N SER A 40 7.54 36.96 28.28
CA SER A 40 6.74 36.09 29.15
C SER A 40 5.89 35.10 28.35
N ALA A 41 5.38 35.48 27.18
CA ALA A 41 4.65 34.59 26.26
C ALA A 41 5.58 33.51 25.68
N ASP A 42 6.77 33.89 25.21
CA ASP A 42 7.77 32.95 24.70
C ASP A 42 8.22 31.96 25.80
N GLY A 43 8.57 32.46 26.99
CA GLY A 43 8.93 31.61 28.12
C GLY A 43 7.80 30.65 28.55
N ALA A 44 6.54 31.10 28.53
CA ALA A 44 5.39 30.27 28.83
C ALA A 44 5.17 29.18 27.77
N THR A 45 5.29 29.55 26.49
CA THR A 45 5.18 28.63 25.36
C THR A 45 6.29 27.57 25.40
N GLN A 46 7.54 27.97 25.68
CA GLN A 46 8.65 27.02 25.83
C GLN A 46 8.44 26.05 27.00
N LEU A 47 7.86 26.50 28.11
CA LEU A 47 7.51 25.61 29.24
C LEU A 47 6.37 24.65 28.88
N ALA A 48 5.37 25.09 28.14
CA ALA A 48 4.29 24.23 27.64
C ALA A 48 4.78 23.19 26.63
N ILE A 49 5.62 23.61 25.67
CA ILE A 49 6.29 22.73 24.71
C ILE A 49 7.13 21.69 25.44
N LYS A 50 7.91 22.11 26.44
CA LYS A 50 8.72 21.20 27.25
C LYS A 50 7.82 20.20 27.97
N ASN A 51 6.72 20.66 28.57
CA ASN A 51 5.74 19.80 29.24
C ASN A 51 5.17 18.75 28.26
N PHE A 52 4.75 19.16 27.07
CA PHE A 52 4.24 18.26 26.03
C PHE A 52 5.29 17.27 25.52
N SER A 53 6.52 17.72 25.23
CA SER A 53 7.63 16.88 24.76
C SER A 53 8.06 15.79 25.75
N GLN A 54 7.64 15.90 27.02
CA GLN A 54 7.86 14.89 28.06
C GLN A 54 6.75 13.82 28.09
N GLY A 55 5.83 13.83 27.12
CA GLY A 55 4.73 12.87 27.00
C GLY A 55 3.45 13.27 27.74
N ASN A 56 3.35 14.51 28.24
CA ASN A 56 2.10 15.01 28.82
C ASN A 56 1.11 15.37 27.71
N PRO A 57 -0.21 15.21 27.95
CA PRO A 57 -1.23 15.49 26.94
C PRO A 57 -1.21 16.96 26.51
N CYS A 58 -1.71 17.22 25.31
CA CYS A 58 -1.92 18.57 24.78
C CYS A 58 -3.10 19.21 25.52
N ALA A 59 -2.83 19.79 26.69
CA ALA A 59 -3.80 20.46 27.55
C ALA A 59 -3.34 21.88 27.89
N ASP A 60 -4.28 22.70 28.35
CA ASP A 60 -4.01 24.07 28.79
C ASP A 60 -2.91 24.10 29.85
N TYR A 61 -1.81 24.77 29.52
CA TYR A 61 -0.68 24.92 30.41
C TYR A 61 -0.67 26.32 31.02
N THR A 62 -0.94 26.40 32.32
CA THR A 62 -0.78 27.66 33.06
C THR A 62 0.66 27.81 33.51
N ALA A 63 1.41 28.69 32.85
CA ALA A 63 2.80 28.93 33.22
C ALA A 63 2.90 29.63 34.59
N PRO A 64 3.93 29.31 35.40
CA PRO A 64 4.29 30.10 36.57
C PRO A 64 4.50 31.57 36.19
N PRO A 65 4.27 32.55 37.09
CA PRO A 65 4.40 33.96 36.72
C PRO A 65 5.80 34.30 36.20
N ILE A 66 5.92 34.61 34.90
CA ILE A 66 7.17 35.05 34.27
C ILE A 66 7.14 36.57 34.23
N ASN A 67 8.12 37.23 34.85
CA ASN A 67 8.14 38.70 35.05
C ASN A 67 6.89 39.26 35.75
N GLY A 68 6.32 38.49 36.69
CA GLY A 68 5.13 38.90 37.47
C GLY A 68 3.79 38.76 36.74
N ARG A 69 3.77 38.14 35.54
CA ARG A 69 2.56 37.92 34.74
C ARG A 69 2.28 36.43 34.58
N ARG A 70 1.03 36.03 34.78
CA ARG A 70 0.55 34.66 34.55
C ARG A 70 0.06 34.54 33.11
N MET A 71 0.47 33.48 32.41
CA MET A 71 0.08 33.21 31.03
C MET A 71 -0.58 31.83 30.98
N ILE A 72 -1.61 31.69 30.16
CA ILE A 72 -2.20 30.39 29.82
C ILE A 72 -1.81 30.10 28.37
N VAL A 73 -1.24 28.91 28.15
CA VAL A 73 -0.90 28.39 26.83
C VAL A 73 -1.97 27.36 26.48
N HIS A 74 -2.80 27.66 25.50
CA HIS A 74 -3.70 26.69 24.89
C HIS A 74 -2.91 25.84 23.90
N CYS A 75 -3.13 24.55 24.00
CA CYS A 75 -2.52 23.53 23.15
C CYS A 75 -3.65 22.96 22.30
N ASP A 76 -3.71 23.35 21.04
CA ASP A 76 -4.71 22.86 20.10
C ASP A 76 -4.06 21.80 19.22
N PRO A 77 -4.44 20.51 19.35
CA PRO A 77 -4.05 19.52 18.37
C PRO A 77 -4.67 19.95 17.03
N LEU A 78 -3.90 19.95 15.95
CA LEU A 78 -4.37 20.34 14.60
C LEU A 78 -5.40 19.34 13.99
N ASN A 79 -6.09 18.58 14.83
CA ASN A 79 -6.89 17.39 14.52
C ASN A 79 -8.28 17.67 13.90
N THR A 80 -8.54 18.86 13.35
CA THR A 80 -9.88 19.18 12.79
C THR A 80 -9.93 19.40 11.29
N SER A 81 -8.84 19.17 10.55
CA SER A 81 -8.92 19.06 9.08
C SER A 81 -8.65 17.62 8.66
N PRO A 82 -9.65 16.85 8.21
CA PRO A 82 -9.46 15.48 7.71
C PRO A 82 -8.72 15.41 6.36
N SER A 83 -7.99 16.45 5.96
CA SER A 83 -7.42 16.55 4.63
C SER A 83 -5.94 16.97 4.67
N THR A 84 -5.10 16.12 4.07
CA THR A 84 -3.74 16.36 3.53
C THR A 84 -2.50 16.12 4.39
N THR A 85 -2.54 16.11 5.73
CA THR A 85 -1.31 15.94 6.56
C THR A 85 -1.08 14.53 7.12
N ARG A 86 -2.08 13.63 7.12
CA ARG A 86 -1.90 12.22 7.53
C ARG A 86 -1.23 11.33 6.48
N ALA A 87 -1.01 11.83 5.27
CA ALA A 87 -0.52 11.01 4.16
C ALA A 87 0.87 10.37 4.39
N THR A 88 1.63 10.82 5.39
CA THR A 88 3.00 10.35 5.66
C THR A 88 3.15 9.43 6.87
N GLN A 89 2.08 9.12 7.61
CA GLN A 89 2.14 8.33 8.86
C GLN A 89 1.02 7.28 8.92
N PRO A 90 1.27 6.09 9.50
CA PRO A 90 0.21 5.11 9.66
C PRO A 90 -0.77 5.56 10.74
N GLN A 91 -2.01 5.06 10.65
CA GLN A 91 -3.04 5.32 11.64
C GLN A 91 -2.67 4.74 13.01
N ASP A 92 -2.08 3.54 13.04
CA ASP A 92 -1.65 2.85 14.25
C ASP A 92 -0.13 2.69 14.29
N ALA A 93 0.44 2.80 15.49
CA ALA A 93 1.84 2.51 15.72
C ALA A 93 2.14 1.01 15.58
N LEU A 94 1.16 0.16 15.91
CA LEU A 94 1.20 -1.28 15.68
C LEU A 94 -0.14 -1.74 15.10
N ARG A 95 -0.12 -2.39 13.93
CA ARG A 95 -1.31 -2.99 13.33
C ARG A 95 -1.03 -4.43 12.89
N SER A 96 -1.72 -5.39 13.50
CA SER A 96 -1.71 -6.80 13.07
C SER A 96 -2.90 -7.09 12.14
N LEU A 97 -2.62 -7.70 10.99
CA LEU A 97 -3.60 -7.97 9.92
C LEU A 97 -4.03 -9.44 9.83
N GLY A 98 -3.27 -10.36 10.43
CA GLY A 98 -3.62 -11.77 10.41
C GLY A 98 -4.80 -12.08 11.32
N ARG A 99 -5.64 -13.02 10.85
CA ARG A 99 -6.92 -13.39 11.47
C ARG A 99 -6.86 -14.73 12.23
N ALA A 100 -5.81 -15.53 12.04
CA ALA A 100 -5.67 -16.76 12.82
C ALA A 100 -5.40 -16.42 14.29
N ALA A 101 -5.80 -17.28 15.23
CA ALA A 101 -5.57 -17.04 16.65
C ALA A 101 -4.08 -16.87 17.03
N THR A 102 -3.17 -17.40 16.21
CA THR A 102 -1.71 -17.24 16.33
C THR A 102 -1.16 -16.01 15.64
N ASP A 103 -1.96 -15.39 14.76
CA ASP A 103 -1.66 -14.07 14.22
C ASP A 103 -2.11 -13.04 15.25
N GLY A 104 -1.41 -11.92 15.38
CA GLY A 104 -1.67 -10.97 16.46
C GLY A 104 -0.42 -10.22 16.89
N VAL A 105 -0.54 -9.46 17.98
CA VAL A 105 0.57 -8.76 18.62
C VAL A 105 0.97 -9.53 19.87
N ASN A 106 2.17 -10.11 19.89
CA ASN A 106 2.71 -10.84 21.02
C ASN A 106 3.90 -10.09 21.63
N VAL A 107 3.81 -9.69 22.89
CA VAL A 107 4.88 -9.00 23.62
C VAL A 107 5.51 -9.93 24.63
N THR A 108 6.82 -10.17 24.52
CA THR A 108 7.56 -11.12 25.37
C THR A 108 8.51 -10.46 26.36
N ALA A 109 8.77 -9.15 26.22
CA ALA A 109 9.66 -8.38 27.10
C ALA A 109 8.93 -7.40 28.02
N HIS A 110 9.63 -6.97 29.08
CA HIS A 110 9.13 -5.99 30.04
C HIS A 110 9.34 -4.55 29.56
N GLY A 111 8.37 -3.68 29.83
CA GLY A 111 8.53 -2.23 29.74
C GLY A 111 8.53 -1.66 28.32
N LEU A 112 7.99 -2.40 27.34
CA LEU A 112 7.82 -1.89 25.98
C LEU A 112 6.92 -0.64 26.02
N ARG A 113 7.38 0.46 25.41
CA ARG A 113 6.62 1.71 25.30
C ARG A 113 6.29 2.00 23.84
N VAL A 114 5.01 2.20 23.55
CA VAL A 114 4.48 2.46 22.21
C VAL A 114 3.83 3.84 22.18
N GLN A 115 4.19 4.67 21.21
CA GLN A 115 3.59 5.98 20.98
C GLN A 115 2.65 5.96 19.78
N GLY A 116 1.35 6.08 20.03
CA GLY A 116 0.28 5.92 19.05
C GLY A 116 -0.63 4.73 19.38
N SER A 117 -1.65 4.51 18.56
CA SER A 117 -2.64 3.44 18.75
C SER A 117 -2.09 2.06 18.36
N VAL A 118 -2.69 1.01 18.90
CA VAL A 118 -2.36 -0.40 18.68
C VAL A 118 -3.63 -1.15 18.30
N PHE A 119 -3.63 -1.79 17.15
CA PHE A 119 -4.75 -2.59 16.65
C PHE A 119 -4.30 -4.03 16.32
N SER A 120 -5.14 -5.01 16.62
CA SER A 120 -4.95 -6.40 16.18
C SER A 120 -6.22 -7.01 15.61
N HIS A 121 -6.16 -7.59 14.40
CA HIS A 121 -7.25 -8.41 13.82
C HIS A 121 -7.44 -9.77 14.51
N SER A 122 -6.63 -10.07 15.50
CA SER A 122 -6.72 -11.29 16.30
C SER A 122 -6.34 -10.91 17.74
N ASN A 123 -5.43 -11.63 18.39
CA ASN A 123 -5.12 -11.42 19.80
C ASN A 123 -4.05 -10.34 20.03
N ILE A 124 -4.08 -9.69 21.20
CA ILE A 124 -2.96 -8.95 21.79
C ILE A 124 -2.56 -9.68 23.08
N THR A 125 -1.46 -10.43 23.00
CA THR A 125 -0.98 -11.27 24.10
C THR A 125 0.31 -10.72 24.68
N THR A 126 0.41 -10.75 26.01
CA THR A 126 1.67 -10.51 26.72
C THR A 126 2.14 -11.80 27.37
N GLY A 127 3.37 -12.21 27.11
CA GLY A 127 4.03 -13.32 27.79
C GLY A 127 4.11 -13.08 29.31
N THR A 128 4.35 -14.15 30.09
CA THR A 128 4.40 -14.04 31.55
C THR A 128 5.44 -13.01 31.99
N GLY A 129 4.98 -11.98 32.71
CA GLY A 129 5.79 -10.88 33.20
C GLY A 129 5.92 -9.71 32.21
N ALA A 130 5.78 -9.94 30.90
CA ALA A 130 5.89 -8.90 29.89
C ALA A 130 4.91 -7.75 30.13
N SER A 131 5.27 -6.54 29.67
CA SER A 131 4.40 -5.38 29.80
C SER A 131 4.57 -4.41 28.65
N MET A 132 3.44 -3.86 28.21
CA MET A 132 3.36 -2.85 27.16
C MET A 132 2.63 -1.62 27.69
N VAL A 133 3.23 -0.44 27.52
CA VAL A 133 2.65 0.85 27.84
C VAL A 133 2.38 1.61 26.55
N VAL A 134 1.12 1.89 26.28
CA VAL A 134 0.66 2.55 25.04
C VAL A 134 0.16 3.96 25.37
N SER A 135 0.50 4.93 24.53
CA SER A 135 0.02 6.32 24.67
C SER A 135 -1.27 6.61 23.90
N GLY A 136 -1.66 5.75 22.97
CA GLY A 136 -2.93 5.80 22.22
C GLY A 136 -3.87 4.64 22.55
N ASP A 137 -4.86 4.43 21.70
CA ASP A 137 -5.89 3.40 21.89
C ASP A 137 -5.34 1.99 21.68
N VAL A 138 -5.92 1.01 22.36
CA VAL A 138 -5.54 -0.40 22.21
C VAL A 138 -6.81 -1.18 21.91
N SER A 139 -6.84 -1.88 20.78
CA SER A 139 -8.01 -2.65 20.36
C SER A 139 -7.64 -3.95 19.67
N ALA A 140 -8.48 -4.96 19.83
CA ALA A 140 -8.30 -6.28 19.24
C ALA A 140 -9.66 -6.85 18.83
N VAL A 141 -9.72 -7.55 17.70
CA VAL A 141 -10.91 -8.35 17.32
C VAL A 141 -10.98 -9.62 18.19
N GLY A 142 -9.83 -10.19 18.53
CA GLY A 142 -9.68 -11.32 19.45
C GLY A 142 -9.43 -10.89 20.91
N ASP A 143 -8.79 -11.76 21.67
CA ASP A 143 -8.47 -11.52 23.08
C ASP A 143 -7.39 -10.44 23.23
N CYS A 144 -7.65 -9.46 24.08
CA CYS A 144 -6.66 -8.50 24.50
C CYS A 144 -6.34 -8.73 25.99
N SER A 145 -5.14 -9.24 26.28
CA SER A 145 -4.76 -9.66 27.63
C SER A 145 -4.46 -8.48 28.59
N SER A 146 -4.58 -8.73 29.90
CA SER A 146 -4.54 -7.73 30.98
C SER A 146 -3.17 -7.09 31.30
N ALA A 147 -2.11 -7.36 30.54
CA ALA A 147 -0.78 -6.75 30.77
C ALA A 147 -0.45 -5.55 29.85
N VAL A 148 -1.46 -5.03 29.15
CA VAL A 148 -1.37 -3.71 28.51
C VAL A 148 -1.77 -2.65 29.54
N SER A 149 -0.81 -1.88 30.03
CA SER A 149 -1.08 -0.76 30.95
C SER A 149 -1.18 0.52 30.13
N GLN A 150 -2.38 1.06 29.98
CA GLN A 150 -2.54 2.42 29.49
C GLN A 150 -2.11 3.41 30.59
N THR A 151 -1.39 4.47 30.20
CA THR A 151 -1.05 5.53 31.14
C THR A 151 -2.33 6.30 31.44
N ARG A 152 -2.83 6.25 32.68
CA ARG A 152 -4.09 6.89 33.07
C ARG A 152 -4.05 8.39 32.75
N LEU A 153 -4.79 8.81 31.71
CA LEU A 153 -4.97 10.22 31.36
C LEU A 153 -5.73 10.93 32.50
N PRO A 154 -5.49 12.25 32.74
CA PRO A 154 -6.24 13.00 33.75
C PRO A 154 -7.76 13.00 33.47
N PRO A 155 -8.61 13.00 34.53
CA PRO A 155 -10.03 12.65 34.45
C PRO A 155 -10.96 13.64 33.72
N SER A 156 -10.43 14.68 33.07
CA SER A 156 -11.25 15.69 32.37
C SER A 156 -11.50 15.40 30.88
N GLN A 157 -10.89 14.36 30.33
CA GLN A 157 -11.32 13.74 29.08
C GLN A 157 -11.68 12.30 29.42
N LEU A 158 -12.95 11.93 29.28
CA LEU A 158 -13.36 10.53 29.28
C LEU A 158 -12.63 9.86 28.11
N PRO A 159 -11.62 9.01 28.35
CA PRO A 159 -10.94 8.33 27.27
C PRO A 159 -11.94 7.37 26.64
N TYR A 160 -11.96 7.28 25.32
CA TYR A 160 -12.49 6.11 24.62
C TYR A 160 -11.49 4.96 24.84
N ALA A 161 -11.37 4.51 26.08
CA ALA A 161 -10.74 3.24 26.36
C ALA A 161 -11.77 2.18 25.97
N HIS A 162 -11.62 1.59 24.78
CA HIS A 162 -11.98 0.18 24.68
C HIS A 162 -10.95 -0.56 25.53
N ASP A 163 -11.20 -0.54 26.82
CA ASP A 163 -10.29 -1.05 27.82
C ASP A 163 -10.38 -2.56 27.67
N CYS A 164 -9.33 -3.17 27.11
CA CYS A 164 -9.11 -4.61 27.20
C CYS A 164 -9.27 -5.15 28.64
N ALA A 165 -9.23 -4.25 29.64
CA ALA A 165 -9.32 -4.54 31.06
C ALA A 165 -10.74 -4.51 31.66
N ASN A 166 -11.76 -3.86 31.07
CA ASN A 166 -13.00 -3.55 31.83
C ASN A 166 -14.36 -3.83 31.14
N ASP A 167 -14.43 -4.03 29.83
CA ASP A 167 -15.70 -4.39 29.19
C ASP A 167 -15.89 -5.92 29.20
N THR A 168 -16.90 -6.39 29.92
CA THR A 168 -17.28 -7.82 29.92
C THR A 168 -18.71 -7.99 29.40
N PRO A 169 -18.92 -8.67 28.26
CA PRO A 169 -17.90 -9.13 27.30
C PRO A 169 -17.28 -7.95 26.52
N PRO A 170 -16.02 -8.03 26.08
CA PRO A 170 -15.45 -7.03 25.19
C PRO A 170 -16.33 -6.96 23.94
N ALA A 171 -16.80 -5.77 23.56
CA ALA A 171 -17.35 -5.63 22.23
C ALA A 171 -16.20 -5.87 21.24
N PRO A 172 -16.34 -6.80 20.28
CA PRO A 172 -15.29 -7.04 19.30
C PRO A 172 -15.02 -5.74 18.54
N ALA A 173 -13.74 -5.40 18.39
CA ALA A 173 -13.35 -4.25 17.57
C ALA A 173 -13.92 -4.42 16.15
N ASP A 174 -14.31 -3.30 15.52
CA ASP A 174 -14.79 -3.35 14.14
C ASP A 174 -13.66 -3.85 13.22
N GLU A 175 -13.88 -4.98 12.55
CA GLU A 175 -12.92 -5.55 11.60
C GLU A 175 -12.52 -4.55 10.51
N VAL A 176 -13.39 -3.60 10.18
CA VAL A 176 -13.13 -2.60 9.15
C VAL A 176 -12.03 -1.63 9.61
N MET A 177 -12.00 -1.21 10.88
CA MET A 177 -10.98 -0.28 11.40
C MET A 177 -9.57 -0.86 11.34
N GLY A 178 -9.47 -2.20 11.37
CA GLY A 178 -8.22 -2.92 11.26
C GLY A 178 -7.65 -3.04 9.87
N ALA A 179 -8.45 -2.76 8.83
CA ALA A 179 -8.15 -3.15 7.46
C ALA A 179 -6.74 -2.74 7.02
N ASP A 180 -6.17 -3.55 6.15
CA ASP A 180 -4.88 -3.24 5.55
C ASP A 180 -4.98 -1.90 4.80
N PRO A 181 -4.16 -0.88 5.13
CA PRO A 181 -4.20 0.41 4.45
C PRO A 181 -3.76 0.35 2.98
N ASP A 182 -3.31 -0.81 2.50
CA ASP A 182 -3.00 -1.07 1.08
C ASP A 182 -2.00 -0.07 0.49
N TYR A 183 -0.91 0.20 1.21
CA TYR A 183 0.12 1.12 0.73
C TYR A 183 0.66 0.63 -0.60
N THR A 184 0.71 1.55 -1.57
CA THR A 184 1.23 1.27 -2.91
C THR A 184 2.69 0.81 -2.81
N PRO A 185 3.08 -0.27 -3.51
CA PRO A 185 4.48 -0.72 -3.52
C PRO A 185 5.38 0.37 -4.12
N PRO A 186 6.60 0.58 -3.58
CA PRO A 186 7.57 1.54 -4.11
C PRO A 186 7.96 1.30 -5.59
N ALA A 187 7.84 0.06 -6.07
CA ALA A 187 7.91 -0.27 -7.49
C ALA A 187 6.97 -1.39 -7.89
N THR A 188 6.56 -1.35 -9.15
CA THR A 188 5.75 -2.38 -9.82
C THR A 188 6.58 -3.25 -10.78
N ALA A 189 7.83 -2.88 -11.05
CA ALA A 189 8.76 -3.63 -11.89
C ALA A 189 10.09 -3.89 -11.15
N VAL A 190 10.74 -5.01 -11.44
CA VAL A 190 12.01 -5.36 -10.79
C VAL A 190 13.09 -4.36 -11.16
N PRO A 191 13.77 -3.73 -10.18
CA PRO A 191 14.92 -2.88 -10.45
C PRO A 191 16.06 -3.65 -11.14
N PRO A 192 16.99 -2.97 -11.82
CA PRO A 192 18.15 -3.64 -12.44
C PRO A 192 18.93 -4.49 -11.45
N ARG A 193 19.31 -5.71 -11.84
CA ARG A 193 20.11 -6.59 -10.96
C ARG A 193 21.47 -5.97 -10.67
N ARG A 194 21.86 -6.04 -9.39
CA ARG A 194 23.18 -5.64 -8.90
C ARG A 194 23.90 -6.87 -8.37
N THR A 195 25.19 -6.92 -8.65
CA THR A 195 26.07 -7.91 -8.01
C THR A 195 26.47 -7.42 -6.64
N VAL A 196 26.43 -8.29 -5.63
CA VAL A 196 26.96 -7.99 -4.30
C VAL A 196 28.48 -7.80 -4.42
N PRO A 197 29.05 -6.66 -3.98
CA PRO A 197 30.49 -6.47 -3.98
C PRO A 197 31.20 -7.52 -3.11
N ALA A 198 32.45 -7.85 -3.43
CA ALA A 198 33.28 -8.67 -2.57
C ALA A 198 33.68 -7.91 -1.28
N CYS A 199 34.25 -8.61 -0.29
CA CYS A 199 34.87 -7.93 0.85
C CYS A 199 35.88 -6.90 0.35
N PRO A 200 35.90 -5.68 0.92
CA PRO A 200 36.90 -4.69 0.58
C PRO A 200 38.27 -5.18 1.03
N ASP A 201 39.34 -4.68 0.39
CA ASP A 201 40.70 -4.88 0.89
C ASP A 201 40.80 -4.41 2.35
N PRO A 202 41.70 -4.98 3.19
CA PRO A 202 41.80 -4.62 4.61
C PRO A 202 42.04 -3.12 4.90
N ALA A 203 42.50 -2.36 3.91
CA ALA A 203 42.69 -0.91 3.98
C ALA A 203 41.41 -0.09 3.70
N SER A 204 40.37 -0.74 3.17
CA SER A 204 39.06 -0.15 2.88
C SER A 204 38.02 -0.69 3.86
N TRP A 205 37.15 0.19 4.33
CA TRP A 205 36.15 -0.11 5.35
C TRP A 205 34.72 0.04 4.82
N LEU A 206 34.55 0.47 3.58
CA LEU A 206 33.24 0.82 3.02
C LEU A 206 32.87 -0.11 1.87
N VAL A 207 31.70 -0.73 1.98
CA VAL A 207 31.04 -1.46 0.90
C VAL A 207 29.83 -0.65 0.45
N ARG A 208 29.73 -0.38 -0.85
CA ARG A 208 28.63 0.40 -1.42
C ARG A 208 27.69 -0.54 -2.16
N LEU A 209 26.45 -0.63 -1.71
CA LEU A 209 25.37 -1.28 -2.44
C LEU A 209 24.63 -0.21 -3.25
N GLN A 210 24.51 -0.41 -4.55
CA GLN A 210 23.73 0.46 -5.43
C GLN A 210 22.25 0.07 -5.38
N PRO A 211 21.31 1.02 -5.55
CA PRO A 211 19.89 0.70 -5.74
C PRO A 211 19.71 -0.31 -6.89
N GLY A 212 18.83 -1.29 -6.68
CA GLY A 212 18.64 -2.38 -7.62
C GLY A 212 18.13 -3.69 -6.98
N TYR A 213 18.13 -4.74 -7.79
CA TYR A 213 17.71 -6.08 -7.42
C TYR A 213 18.89 -6.94 -6.94
N TYR A 214 18.74 -7.62 -5.80
CA TYR A 214 19.72 -8.55 -5.22
C TYR A 214 19.09 -9.91 -4.92
N ASP A 215 19.80 -10.97 -5.30
CA ASP A 215 19.35 -12.37 -5.26
C ASP A 215 20.31 -13.33 -4.53
N ASP A 216 21.46 -12.83 -4.08
CA ASP A 216 22.51 -13.61 -3.41
C ASP A 216 22.61 -13.24 -1.92
N ALA A 217 21.67 -13.78 -1.14
CA ALA A 217 21.69 -13.69 0.32
C ALA A 217 23.01 -14.18 0.93
N ARG A 218 23.62 -15.21 0.35
CA ARG A 218 24.88 -15.76 0.87
C ARG A 218 26.01 -14.75 0.74
N ALA A 219 26.12 -14.06 -0.39
CA ALA A 219 27.11 -13.01 -0.57
C ALA A 219 26.87 -11.82 0.38
N LEU A 220 25.62 -11.39 0.57
CA LEU A 220 25.29 -10.33 1.53
C LEU A 220 25.63 -10.76 2.96
N THR A 221 25.27 -11.98 3.36
CA THR A 221 25.60 -12.53 4.68
C THR A 221 27.10 -12.69 4.87
N ARG A 222 27.90 -13.01 3.83
CA ARG A 222 29.37 -12.94 3.96
C ARG A 222 29.86 -11.52 4.27
N LEU A 223 29.25 -10.49 3.65
CA LEU A 223 29.59 -9.10 3.95
C LEU A 223 29.29 -8.71 5.40
N THR A 224 28.26 -9.30 6.02
CA THR A 224 27.71 -8.85 7.29
C THR A 224 27.77 -9.87 8.43
N GLY A 225 28.25 -11.08 8.18
CA GLY A 225 28.23 -12.23 9.09
C GLY A 225 29.62 -12.73 9.52
N GLY A 226 30.66 -11.92 9.34
CA GLY A 226 31.99 -12.18 9.88
C GLY A 226 33.12 -12.36 8.87
N ASP A 227 32.84 -12.55 7.58
CA ASP A 227 33.94 -12.67 6.60
C ASP A 227 34.59 -11.30 6.31
N CYS A 228 33.82 -10.21 6.43
CA CYS A 228 34.32 -8.85 6.33
C CYS A 228 34.16 -8.10 7.67
N HIS A 229 35.21 -8.11 8.50
CA HIS A 229 35.20 -7.37 9.77
C HIS A 229 35.39 -5.87 9.59
N ASN A 230 34.86 -5.07 10.52
CA ASN A 230 35.02 -3.62 10.59
C ASN A 230 34.59 -2.87 9.33
N VAL A 231 33.58 -3.37 8.61
CA VAL A 231 33.05 -2.70 7.43
C VAL A 231 31.74 -1.95 7.71
N VAL A 232 31.47 -0.95 6.88
CA VAL A 232 30.18 -0.30 6.75
C VAL A 232 29.59 -0.72 5.41
N VAL A 233 28.45 -1.40 5.43
CA VAL A 233 27.67 -1.71 4.23
C VAL A 233 26.67 -0.59 4.05
N TRP A 234 26.97 0.32 3.11
CA TRP A 234 26.14 1.48 2.83
C TRP A 234 25.20 1.21 1.64
N LEU A 235 23.89 1.19 1.91
CA LEU A 235 22.86 1.26 0.90
C LEU A 235 22.66 2.74 0.56
N GLN A 236 23.15 3.12 -0.62
CA GLN A 236 22.95 4.47 -1.16
C GLN A 236 21.45 4.79 -1.28
N PRO A 237 21.03 6.07 -1.24
CA PRO A 237 19.62 6.41 -1.41
C PRO A 237 19.01 5.82 -2.69
N GLY A 238 17.81 5.25 -2.59
CA GLY A 238 17.07 4.63 -3.69
C GLY A 238 16.34 3.34 -3.29
N LEU A 239 15.78 2.67 -4.29
CA LEU A 239 15.00 1.46 -4.13
C LEU A 239 15.87 0.19 -4.18
N TYR A 240 15.68 -0.70 -3.21
CA TYR A 240 16.31 -2.01 -3.14
C TYR A 240 15.25 -3.09 -3.16
N TYR A 241 15.39 -4.05 -4.08
CA TYR A 241 14.53 -5.23 -4.11
C TYR A 241 15.37 -6.47 -3.79
N PHE A 242 15.02 -7.17 -2.72
CA PHE A 242 15.67 -8.43 -2.33
C PHE A 242 14.73 -9.60 -2.61
N ASP A 243 15.14 -10.50 -3.50
CA ASP A 243 14.47 -11.80 -3.74
C ASP A 243 15.51 -12.91 -3.82
N PHE A 244 15.77 -13.51 -2.66
CA PHE A 244 16.72 -14.60 -2.46
C PHE A 244 16.16 -15.98 -2.81
N THR A 245 14.83 -16.07 -3.00
CA THR A 245 14.21 -17.34 -3.41
C THR A 245 14.45 -17.67 -4.86
N PHE A 246 14.84 -16.68 -5.67
CA PHE A 246 15.10 -16.87 -7.09
C PHE A 246 16.25 -17.84 -7.38
N THR A 247 17.28 -17.88 -6.52
CA THR A 247 18.49 -18.71 -6.71
C THR A 247 18.43 -20.06 -5.97
N GLY A 248 17.33 -20.35 -5.25
CA GLY A 248 17.17 -21.58 -4.46
C GLY A 248 18.10 -21.69 -3.24
N GLY A 249 18.78 -20.59 -2.86
CA GLY A 249 19.67 -20.52 -1.70
C GLY A 249 18.94 -20.27 -0.37
N THR A 250 19.70 -20.08 0.72
CA THR A 250 19.15 -19.62 1.99
C THR A 250 18.51 -18.24 1.80
N ALA A 251 17.21 -18.11 2.03
CA ALA A 251 16.48 -16.87 1.79
C ALA A 251 16.67 -15.81 2.91
N VAL A 252 17.83 -15.77 3.57
CA VAL A 252 18.10 -14.91 4.73
C VAL A 252 19.41 -14.14 4.52
N TRP A 253 19.31 -12.81 4.53
CA TRP A 253 20.46 -11.94 4.73
C TRP A 253 20.62 -11.65 6.23
N THR A 254 21.72 -12.13 6.81
CA THR A 254 22.00 -12.04 8.26
C THR A 254 23.14 -11.05 8.54
N VAL A 255 22.92 -10.16 9.51
CA VAL A 255 23.93 -9.27 10.11
C VAL A 255 24.35 -9.81 11.47
N ASP A 256 25.42 -10.61 11.48
CA ASP A 256 25.90 -11.36 12.65
C ASP A 256 27.36 -11.03 13.00
N ASP A 257 27.86 -9.84 12.63
CA ASP A 257 29.16 -9.34 13.07
C ASP A 257 28.98 -8.01 13.84
N PRO A 258 29.37 -7.94 15.13
CA PRO A 258 29.24 -6.74 15.96
C PRO A 258 30.12 -5.58 15.47
N THR A 259 31.14 -5.87 14.68
CA THR A 259 32.00 -4.85 14.08
C THR A 259 31.41 -4.26 12.80
N VAL A 260 30.33 -4.81 12.25
CA VAL A 260 29.71 -4.37 10.99
C VAL A 260 28.55 -3.40 11.24
N SER A 261 28.42 -2.40 10.37
CA SER A 261 27.28 -1.49 10.34
C SER A 261 26.63 -1.46 8.96
N VAL A 262 25.35 -1.81 8.88
CA VAL A 262 24.51 -1.62 7.69
C VAL A 262 23.80 -0.28 7.84
N VAL A 263 24.01 0.63 6.89
CA VAL A 263 23.38 1.96 6.90
C VAL A 263 22.67 2.17 5.58
N GLY A 264 21.39 2.49 5.61
CA GLY A 264 20.61 2.80 4.42
C GLY A 264 20.08 4.23 4.42
N GLY A 265 20.32 4.94 3.31
CA GLY A 265 19.90 6.33 3.13
C GLY A 265 21.08 7.29 3.04
N THR A 266 20.80 8.59 3.19
CA THR A 266 21.85 9.63 3.14
C THR A 266 22.68 9.60 4.43
N PRO A 267 24.02 9.44 4.38
CA PRO A 267 24.88 9.43 5.57
C PRO A 267 24.73 10.68 6.44
N ALA A 268 24.62 10.49 7.76
CA ALA A 268 24.57 11.57 8.74
C ALA A 268 25.64 11.38 9.82
N GLY A 269 26.45 12.41 10.08
CA GLY A 269 27.54 12.35 11.06
C GLY A 269 28.79 11.54 10.64
N TRP A 270 28.82 11.01 9.42
CA TRP A 270 29.99 10.34 8.82
C TRP A 270 30.06 10.61 7.32
N THR A 271 31.25 10.39 6.70
CA THR A 271 31.44 10.62 5.26
C THR A 271 31.96 9.34 4.56
N PRO A 272 31.32 8.92 3.45
CA PRO A 272 31.76 7.74 2.69
C PRO A 272 33.16 7.86 2.05
N SER A 273 33.76 9.05 2.04
CA SER A 273 35.09 9.32 1.47
C SER A 273 36.21 9.32 2.52
N ALA A 274 35.92 9.03 3.79
CA ALA A 274 36.96 8.99 4.82
C ALA A 274 37.99 7.88 4.55
N ALA A 275 39.27 8.16 4.80
CA ALA A 275 40.36 7.21 4.56
C ALA A 275 40.35 6.01 5.53
N THR A 276 39.80 6.19 6.72
CA THR A 276 39.66 5.17 7.76
C THR A 276 38.21 5.10 8.22
N ARG A 277 37.79 3.97 8.78
CA ARG A 277 36.43 3.77 9.28
C ARG A 277 36.08 4.86 10.32
N PRO A 278 35.07 5.71 10.06
CA PRO A 278 34.59 6.67 11.05
C PRO A 278 33.79 5.96 12.15
N ALA A 279 33.64 6.61 13.30
CA ALA A 279 32.65 6.20 14.27
C ALA A 279 31.26 6.42 13.65
N ILE A 280 30.47 5.35 13.55
CA ILE A 280 29.11 5.40 13.00
C ILE A 280 28.15 5.70 14.16
N PRO A 281 27.37 6.81 14.12
CA PRO A 281 26.37 7.08 15.13
C PRO A 281 25.33 5.95 15.19
N SER A 282 24.90 5.56 16.39
CA SER A 282 23.87 4.53 16.58
C SER A 282 22.97 4.95 17.75
N PRO A 283 21.74 5.42 17.49
CA PRO A 283 21.17 5.74 16.16
C PRO A 283 21.72 7.06 15.57
N GLY A 284 21.34 7.38 14.33
CA GLY A 284 21.68 8.63 13.64
C GLY A 284 22.71 8.48 12.52
N ALA A 285 22.94 7.27 12.01
CA ALA A 285 23.84 7.00 10.90
C ALA A 285 23.30 7.49 9.55
N CYS A 286 21.98 7.67 9.42
CA CYS A 286 21.35 8.23 8.22
C CYS A 286 20.46 9.43 8.54
N GLU A 287 20.33 10.32 7.56
CA GLU A 287 19.52 11.54 7.63
C GLU A 287 18.05 11.21 7.43
N ARG A 288 17.22 11.54 8.42
CA ARG A 288 15.81 11.13 8.49
C ARG A 288 14.84 12.13 7.90
N THR A 289 15.34 13.34 7.59
CA THR A 289 14.50 14.45 7.14
C THR A 289 14.59 14.69 5.64
N ARG A 290 15.44 13.93 4.95
CA ARG A 290 15.72 14.12 3.53
C ARG A 290 14.72 13.37 2.65
N PRO A 291 14.37 13.94 1.48
CA PRO A 291 13.62 13.19 0.48
C PRO A 291 14.45 12.01 -0.06
N GLU A 292 15.79 12.07 0.00
CA GLU A 292 16.67 10.98 -0.39
C GLU A 292 16.87 9.96 0.75
N GLY A 293 16.05 8.90 0.75
CA GLY A 293 16.13 7.76 1.67
C GLY A 293 16.31 6.42 0.94
N VAL A 294 16.10 5.33 1.66
CA VAL A 294 16.04 3.97 1.10
C VAL A 294 14.67 3.36 1.32
N GLU A 295 14.22 2.65 0.30
CA GLU A 295 13.05 1.78 0.37
C GLU A 295 13.52 0.36 0.11
N VAL A 296 13.35 -0.52 1.10
CA VAL A 296 13.76 -1.92 1.02
C VAL A 296 12.53 -2.77 0.78
N MET A 297 12.36 -3.23 -0.46
CA MET A 297 11.33 -4.19 -0.84
C MET A 297 11.84 -5.63 -0.67
N MET A 298 11.07 -6.44 0.06
CA MET A 298 11.37 -7.85 0.32
C MET A 298 10.37 -8.72 -0.43
N GLY A 299 10.83 -9.42 -1.47
CA GLY A 299 10.03 -10.33 -2.29
C GLY A 299 10.28 -11.80 -1.99
N GLY A 300 9.38 -12.65 -2.46
CA GLY A 300 9.51 -14.10 -2.33
C GLY A 300 9.67 -14.57 -0.88
N GLY A 301 10.57 -15.51 -0.60
CA GLY A 301 10.84 -15.99 0.78
C GLY A 301 11.89 -15.17 1.53
N SER A 302 12.25 -13.99 1.05
CA SER A 302 13.41 -13.23 1.53
C SER A 302 13.22 -12.66 2.92
N ARG A 303 14.28 -12.68 3.71
CA ARG A 303 14.31 -12.18 5.09
C ARG A 303 15.55 -11.35 5.35
N PHE A 304 15.39 -10.31 6.17
CA PHE A 304 16.48 -9.53 6.73
C PHE A 304 16.56 -9.77 8.23
N GLN A 305 17.70 -10.29 8.70
CA GLN A 305 17.92 -10.70 10.08
C GLN A 305 19.13 -9.96 10.68
N VAL A 306 18.97 -9.39 11.88
CA VAL A 306 20.04 -8.72 12.62
C VAL A 306 20.26 -9.43 13.96
N ASP A 307 21.41 -10.08 14.12
CA ASP A 307 21.73 -10.91 15.28
C ASP A 307 22.75 -10.25 16.22
N ARG A 308 23.85 -9.72 15.68
CA ARG A 308 24.92 -9.11 16.52
C ARG A 308 25.47 -7.79 16.00
N GLY A 309 25.14 -7.38 14.77
CA GLY A 309 25.62 -6.12 14.20
C GLY A 309 24.66 -4.94 14.36
N HIS A 310 25.00 -3.85 13.67
CA HIS A 310 24.21 -2.62 13.63
C HIS A 310 23.52 -2.46 12.27
N ALA A 311 22.23 -2.14 12.27
CA ALA A 311 21.48 -1.79 11.06
C ALA A 311 20.63 -0.54 11.31
N GLU A 312 20.80 0.49 10.47
CA GLU A 312 19.91 1.67 10.46
C GLU A 312 19.44 1.97 9.04
N LEU A 313 18.12 2.03 8.83
CA LEU A 313 17.49 2.38 7.55
C LEU A 313 16.70 3.68 7.71
N CYS A 314 16.81 4.60 6.75
CA CYS A 314 16.02 5.83 6.70
C CYS A 314 15.13 5.84 5.45
N ALA A 315 13.81 5.85 5.63
CA ALA A 315 12.84 6.00 4.55
C ALA A 315 12.96 7.37 3.86
N PRO A 316 12.59 7.48 2.57
CA PRO A 316 12.45 8.77 1.92
C PRO A 316 11.30 9.58 2.53
N VAL A 317 11.52 10.89 2.69
CA VAL A 317 10.48 11.83 3.15
C VAL A 317 9.82 12.49 1.94
N THR A 318 8.73 11.90 1.46
CA THR A 318 7.95 12.42 0.33
C THR A 318 6.65 13.06 0.81
N PRO A 319 6.36 14.33 0.50
CA PRO A 319 5.08 14.94 0.82
C PRO A 319 3.92 14.16 0.19
N GLY A 320 2.93 13.77 0.98
CA GLY A 320 1.77 13.06 0.46
C GLY A 320 1.92 11.54 0.31
N ALA A 321 3.07 10.95 0.67
CA ALA A 321 3.28 9.51 0.63
C ALA A 321 3.78 8.97 1.98
N GLN A 322 3.42 7.73 2.27
CA GLN A 322 3.85 7.04 3.48
C GLN A 322 5.38 6.88 3.49
N GLN A 323 6.03 7.17 4.61
CA GLN A 323 7.48 6.99 4.75
C GLN A 323 7.83 5.51 5.00
N VAL A 324 7.70 4.65 3.99
CA VAL A 324 7.97 3.22 4.12
C VAL A 324 9.48 2.96 4.00
N ALA A 325 10.10 2.38 5.02
CA ALA A 325 11.52 1.97 4.96
C ALA A 325 11.65 0.51 4.51
N VAL A 326 10.73 -0.35 4.97
CA VAL A 326 10.69 -1.77 4.64
C VAL A 326 9.31 -2.12 4.14
N TYR A 327 9.24 -2.66 2.93
CA TYR A 327 8.02 -3.07 2.26
C TYR A 327 8.07 -4.58 1.96
N GLY A 328 7.22 -5.38 2.60
CA GLY A 328 6.99 -6.78 2.27
C GLY A 328 6.06 -6.90 1.07
N VAL A 329 6.54 -7.47 -0.04
CA VAL A 329 5.77 -7.52 -1.29
C VAL A 329 4.52 -8.36 -1.14
N GLN A 330 3.36 -7.75 -1.34
CA GLN A 330 2.09 -8.43 -1.27
C GLN A 330 1.79 -9.27 -2.53
N PRO A 331 1.08 -10.40 -2.40
CA PRO A 331 0.31 -10.92 -3.52
C PRO A 331 -0.65 -9.85 -4.03
N PRO A 332 -0.86 -9.76 -5.36
CA PRO A 332 -1.91 -8.90 -5.91
C PRO A 332 -3.20 -9.19 -5.16
N LYS A 333 -3.81 -8.16 -4.58
CA LYS A 333 -5.13 -8.34 -3.97
C LYS A 333 -6.12 -8.64 -5.09
N PRO A 334 -6.95 -9.68 -4.95
CA PRO A 334 -7.96 -9.98 -5.94
C PRO A 334 -9.01 -8.86 -6.02
N SER A 335 -9.18 -8.07 -4.96
CA SER A 335 -10.05 -6.89 -4.93
C SER A 335 -9.50 -5.80 -4.00
N HIS A 336 -9.77 -4.55 -4.36
CA HIS A 336 -9.40 -3.34 -3.63
C HIS A 336 -10.67 -2.61 -3.19
N THR A 337 -10.73 -2.18 -1.94
CA THR A 337 -11.88 -1.41 -1.44
C THR A 337 -11.68 0.08 -1.72
N LEU A 338 -12.54 0.66 -2.54
CA LEU A 338 -12.59 2.09 -2.80
C LEU A 338 -13.71 2.73 -1.98
N LYS A 339 -13.37 3.74 -1.19
CA LYS A 339 -14.33 4.51 -0.39
C LYS A 339 -14.61 5.87 -1.01
N PRO A 340 -15.84 6.38 -0.96
CA PRO A 340 -16.14 7.74 -1.39
C PRO A 340 -15.41 8.74 -0.49
N THR A 341 -14.92 9.82 -1.08
CA THR A 341 -14.21 10.88 -0.34
C THR A 341 -15.03 12.14 -0.15
N ALA A 342 -16.21 12.22 -0.77
CA ALA A 342 -17.07 13.39 -0.69
C ALA A 342 -18.56 13.04 -0.75
N VAL A 343 -19.36 13.78 0.02
CA VAL A 343 -20.81 13.87 -0.15
C VAL A 343 -21.08 14.97 -1.19
N ALA A 344 -21.44 14.57 -2.41
CA ALA A 344 -21.71 15.49 -3.52
C ALA A 344 -23.05 16.24 -3.35
N ALA A 345 -24.05 15.57 -2.77
CA ALA A 345 -25.34 16.17 -2.43
C ALA A 345 -25.97 15.42 -1.25
N ASN A 346 -26.70 16.13 -0.39
CA ASN A 346 -27.47 15.54 0.69
C ASN A 346 -28.82 16.25 0.82
N THR A 347 -29.89 15.48 0.79
CA THR A 347 -31.26 15.92 1.03
C THR A 347 -31.84 15.06 2.13
N GLY A 348 -31.71 15.52 3.37
CA GLY A 348 -32.53 15.02 4.47
C GLY A 348 -31.90 14.01 5.42
N PHE A 349 -30.64 13.61 5.18
CA PHE A 349 -29.83 12.93 6.19
C PHE A 349 -29.15 13.97 7.10
N ALA A 350 -29.11 13.69 8.40
CA ALA A 350 -28.21 14.33 9.35
C ALA A 350 -26.82 13.67 9.25
N ASP A 351 -25.77 14.45 9.54
CA ASP A 351 -24.37 13.99 9.58
C ASP A 351 -23.94 13.15 8.36
N PRO A 352 -24.12 13.67 7.13
CA PRO A 352 -23.94 12.87 5.92
C PRO A 352 -22.50 12.38 5.71
N ASP A 353 -21.51 13.03 6.32
CA ASP A 353 -20.11 12.61 6.25
C ASP A 353 -19.86 11.25 6.92
N HIS A 354 -20.75 10.80 7.81
CA HIS A 354 -20.71 9.46 8.38
C HIS A 354 -20.87 8.36 7.30
N ALA A 355 -21.53 8.65 6.18
CA ALA A 355 -21.64 7.68 5.08
C ALA A 355 -20.31 7.45 4.33
N LEU A 356 -19.29 8.30 4.53
CA LEU A 356 -17.98 8.19 3.88
C LEU A 356 -17.05 7.18 4.56
N THR A 357 -17.33 6.80 5.81
CA THR A 357 -16.38 6.02 6.61
C THR A 357 -16.51 4.52 6.43
N GLY A 358 -17.63 4.03 5.88
CA GLY A 358 -17.76 2.65 5.42
C GLY A 358 -17.58 1.64 6.55
N GLY A 359 -18.25 1.84 7.69
CA GLY A 359 -18.07 1.01 8.89
C GLY A 359 -16.86 1.38 9.76
N GLU A 360 -16.00 2.31 9.36
CA GLU A 360 -15.05 2.90 10.31
C GLU A 360 -15.77 3.93 11.16
N GLN A 361 -15.78 3.74 12.48
CA GLN A 361 -16.32 4.74 13.40
C GLN A 361 -15.46 6.02 13.26
N PRO A 362 -16.04 7.20 12.95
CA PRO A 362 -15.31 8.46 12.97
C PRO A 362 -14.60 8.64 14.32
N THR A 363 -13.30 8.93 14.30
CA THR A 363 -12.58 9.25 15.54
C THR A 363 -13.12 10.60 16.09
N PRO A 364 -13.52 10.67 17.38
CA PRO A 364 -14.13 11.87 17.99
C PRO A 364 -13.24 13.13 17.85
N PRO A 365 -13.82 14.36 17.73
CA PRO A 365 -14.96 14.83 18.53
C PRO A 365 -16.30 14.98 17.79
N GLY A 366 -16.42 14.53 16.53
CA GLY A 366 -17.63 14.69 15.71
C GLY A 366 -18.86 13.88 16.14
N CYS A 367 -18.67 12.73 16.82
CA CYS A 367 -19.75 11.93 17.40
C CYS A 367 -19.76 12.08 18.93
N ALA A 368 -20.41 13.10 19.49
CA ALA A 368 -20.65 13.14 20.93
C ALA A 368 -21.68 12.06 21.30
N GLN A 369 -21.24 10.92 21.83
CA GLN A 369 -22.14 9.87 22.35
C GLN A 369 -22.96 10.42 23.54
N PRO A 370 -24.29 10.57 23.45
CA PRO A 370 -25.13 10.77 24.60
C PRO A 370 -25.65 9.38 25.04
N THR A 371 -24.87 8.65 25.84
CA THR A 371 -25.29 7.53 26.71
C THR A 371 -26.35 6.51 26.23
N GLY A 372 -26.61 6.39 24.93
CA GLY A 372 -27.66 5.52 24.40
C GLY A 372 -27.58 5.34 22.88
N THR A 373 -26.95 4.26 22.42
CA THR A 373 -27.13 3.63 21.08
C THR A 373 -27.06 4.51 19.83
N ALA A 374 -26.64 5.78 19.91
CA ALA A 374 -26.51 6.67 18.76
C ALA A 374 -25.26 6.28 17.98
N GLN A 375 -25.42 5.41 16.99
CA GLN A 375 -24.34 4.96 16.11
C GLN A 375 -23.87 6.16 15.24
N CYS A 376 -22.60 6.16 14.81
CA CYS A 376 -22.07 7.17 13.88
C CYS A 376 -22.58 6.90 12.46
N THR A 377 -23.89 6.98 12.28
CA THR A 377 -24.59 6.77 11.02
C THR A 377 -25.06 8.11 10.47
N ALA A 378 -25.27 8.17 9.16
CA ALA A 378 -26.04 9.24 8.56
C ALA A 378 -27.52 8.89 8.70
N ASP A 379 -28.25 9.70 9.46
CA ASP A 379 -29.61 9.38 9.90
C ASP A 379 -30.64 10.23 9.16
N ALA A 380 -31.70 9.63 8.63
CA ALA A 380 -32.85 10.34 8.11
C ALA A 380 -34.12 9.94 8.86
N VAL A 381 -34.83 10.94 9.41
CA VAL A 381 -36.18 10.75 9.94
C VAL A 381 -37.18 11.15 8.85
N LEU A 382 -37.99 10.19 8.43
CA LEU A 382 -38.99 10.34 7.38
C LEU A 382 -40.38 10.52 7.99
N ASP A 383 -41.12 11.48 7.46
CA ASP A 383 -42.48 11.84 7.88
C ASP A 383 -43.28 12.30 6.65
N PRO A 384 -44.54 11.86 6.49
CA PRO A 384 -45.31 12.09 5.26
C PRO A 384 -45.62 13.58 5.03
N THR A 385 -45.61 14.42 6.07
CA THR A 385 -45.94 15.85 5.99
C THR A 385 -44.71 16.75 5.84
N LYS A 386 -43.55 16.32 6.34
CA LYS A 386 -42.32 17.12 6.36
C LYS A 386 -41.30 16.65 5.34
N ARG A 387 -41.10 15.34 5.23
CA ARG A 387 -40.00 14.74 4.48
C ARG A 387 -40.32 13.27 4.15
N PRO A 388 -41.11 13.01 3.10
CA PRO A 388 -41.44 11.65 2.70
C PRO A 388 -40.26 10.92 2.05
N THR A 389 -39.19 11.64 1.67
CA THR A 389 -38.00 11.12 1.00
C THR A 389 -36.74 11.75 1.57
N ALA A 390 -35.67 10.97 1.67
CA ALA A 390 -34.31 11.43 1.93
C ALA A 390 -33.35 10.81 0.91
N SER A 391 -32.34 11.56 0.48
CA SER A 391 -31.35 11.11 -0.51
C SER A 391 -29.95 11.63 -0.21
N MET A 392 -28.92 10.84 -0.49
CA MET A 392 -27.53 11.25 -0.39
C MET A 392 -26.74 10.76 -1.61
N GLN A 393 -25.96 11.65 -2.24
CA GLN A 393 -25.08 11.33 -3.36
C GLN A 393 -23.62 11.37 -2.91
N LEU A 394 -22.91 10.27 -3.13
CA LEU A 394 -21.51 10.07 -2.78
C LEU A 394 -20.64 10.05 -4.05
N ALA A 395 -19.42 10.59 -3.96
CA ALA A 395 -18.49 10.70 -5.09
C ALA A 395 -17.01 10.58 -4.64
N GLY A 396 -16.12 10.54 -5.63
CA GLY A 396 -14.67 10.58 -5.42
C GLY A 396 -14.12 9.31 -4.77
N PHE A 397 -14.42 8.14 -5.33
CA PHE A 397 -13.96 6.86 -4.78
C PHE A 397 -12.41 6.76 -4.79
N THR A 398 -11.80 6.44 -3.65
CA THR A 398 -10.33 6.29 -3.48
C THR A 398 -9.96 5.04 -2.69
N PRO A 399 -8.77 4.44 -2.89
CA PRO A 399 -7.68 4.88 -3.77
C PRO A 399 -8.06 4.87 -5.26
N GLN A 400 -7.39 5.70 -6.08
CA GLN A 400 -7.62 5.67 -7.53
C GLN A 400 -7.01 4.38 -8.10
N VAL A 401 -7.78 3.66 -8.92
CA VAL A 401 -7.24 2.52 -9.67
C VAL A 401 -6.15 3.05 -10.61
N PRO A 402 -4.94 2.45 -10.64
CA PRO A 402 -3.85 2.96 -11.45
C PRO A 402 -4.26 3.13 -12.92
N PRO A 403 -3.92 4.27 -13.56
CA PRO A 403 -4.23 4.50 -14.97
C PRO A 403 -3.72 3.36 -15.86
N GLY A 404 -4.53 2.93 -16.83
CA GLY A 404 -4.19 1.84 -17.74
C GLY A 404 -4.51 0.43 -17.22
N SER A 405 -4.99 0.29 -15.97
CA SER A 405 -5.53 -0.99 -15.47
C SER A 405 -6.82 -1.38 -16.20
N VAL A 406 -7.16 -2.67 -16.20
CA VAL A 406 -8.50 -3.14 -16.58
C VAL A 406 -9.19 -3.62 -15.32
N ILE A 407 -10.36 -3.04 -15.04
CA ILE A 407 -11.19 -3.48 -13.93
C ILE A 407 -11.90 -4.77 -14.36
N THR A 408 -11.67 -5.85 -13.61
CA THR A 408 -12.20 -7.19 -13.84
C THR A 408 -13.37 -7.53 -12.93
N GLY A 409 -13.64 -6.69 -11.92
CA GLY A 409 -14.78 -6.80 -11.03
C GLY A 409 -15.04 -5.45 -10.36
N ALA A 410 -16.30 -5.06 -10.21
CA ALA A 410 -16.67 -3.83 -9.52
C ALA A 410 -17.97 -4.06 -8.75
N THR A 411 -17.86 -4.34 -7.46
CA THR A 411 -18.98 -4.72 -6.60
C THR A 411 -19.25 -3.62 -5.58
N LEU A 412 -20.43 -3.02 -5.64
CA LEU A 412 -20.86 -2.04 -4.65
C LEU A 412 -21.44 -2.76 -3.43
N ARG A 413 -21.06 -2.28 -2.25
CA ARG A 413 -21.54 -2.74 -0.95
C ARG A 413 -22.18 -1.57 -0.21
N VAL A 414 -23.27 -1.85 0.49
CA VAL A 414 -24.02 -0.89 1.30
C VAL A 414 -24.33 -1.53 2.65
N LYS A 415 -24.22 -0.75 3.72
CA LYS A 415 -24.55 -1.18 5.08
C LYS A 415 -25.50 -0.16 5.70
N HIS A 416 -26.71 -0.60 6.01
CA HIS A 416 -27.77 0.29 6.49
C HIS A 416 -28.71 -0.39 7.50
N GLN A 417 -29.58 0.41 8.11
CA GLN A 417 -30.65 -0.02 9.02
C GLN A 417 -31.92 0.79 8.78
N ASP A 418 -33.04 0.08 8.67
CA ASP A 418 -34.37 0.63 8.51
C ASP A 418 -35.20 0.38 9.77
N GLN A 419 -35.84 1.43 10.29
CA GLN A 419 -36.84 1.34 11.35
C GLN A 419 -38.15 1.99 10.93
N GLY A 420 -39.29 1.42 11.35
CA GLY A 420 -40.62 1.93 11.02
C GLY A 420 -41.13 1.52 9.64
N ASP A 421 -41.89 2.43 9.02
CA ASP A 421 -42.70 2.21 7.80
C ASP A 421 -41.88 2.34 6.49
N LEU A 422 -40.77 1.60 6.43
CA LEU A 422 -39.94 1.36 5.24
C LEU A 422 -40.08 -0.12 4.84
N THR A 423 -41.29 -0.54 4.49
CA THR A 423 -41.61 -1.95 4.24
C THR A 423 -41.94 -2.24 2.79
N ALA A 424 -42.27 -1.22 1.99
CA ALA A 424 -42.55 -1.38 0.57
C ALA A 424 -41.28 -1.84 -0.18
N PRO A 425 -41.41 -2.76 -1.15
CA PRO A 425 -40.30 -3.10 -2.05
C PRO A 425 -39.77 -1.86 -2.76
N GLY A 426 -38.48 -1.54 -2.54
CA GLY A 426 -37.85 -0.32 -3.06
C GLY A 426 -38.12 0.94 -2.26
N ALA A 427 -38.54 0.83 -0.99
CA ALA A 427 -38.51 1.94 -0.04
C ALA A 427 -37.08 2.48 0.11
N VAL A 428 -36.08 1.59 0.10
CA VAL A 428 -34.65 1.93 0.06
C VAL A 428 -34.06 1.54 -1.31
N LYS A 429 -33.31 2.47 -1.93
CA LYS A 429 -32.72 2.30 -3.25
C LYS A 429 -31.31 2.87 -3.32
N VAL A 430 -30.51 2.25 -4.18
CA VAL A 430 -29.21 2.75 -4.60
C VAL A 430 -29.22 2.97 -6.10
N THR A 431 -28.85 4.17 -6.54
CA THR A 431 -28.73 4.54 -7.96
C THR A 431 -27.30 4.93 -8.27
N THR A 432 -26.66 4.23 -9.19
CA THR A 432 -25.30 4.49 -9.65
C THR A 432 -25.30 5.20 -11.00
N ALA A 433 -24.43 6.19 -11.15
CA ALA A 433 -24.30 6.98 -12.37
C ALA A 433 -22.83 7.32 -12.70
N ILE A 434 -22.50 7.49 -13.98
CA ILE A 434 -21.19 7.93 -14.46
C ILE A 434 -21.35 9.17 -15.33
N GLY A 435 -20.71 10.29 -14.95
CA GLY A 435 -20.73 11.51 -15.76
C GLY A 435 -22.12 12.12 -16.00
N GLY A 436 -23.11 11.75 -15.17
CA GLY A 436 -24.52 12.16 -15.27
C GLY A 436 -25.46 11.05 -15.74
N ASP A 437 -24.95 9.99 -16.38
CA ASP A 437 -25.76 8.90 -16.90
C ASP A 437 -25.99 7.82 -15.86
N THR A 438 -27.25 7.61 -15.46
CA THR A 438 -27.63 6.48 -14.57
C THR A 438 -27.38 5.15 -15.28
N CYS A 439 -26.52 4.33 -14.70
CA CYS A 439 -26.20 3.00 -15.24
C CYS A 439 -26.93 1.87 -14.54
N ARG A 440 -27.22 1.99 -13.24
CA ARG A 440 -27.90 0.93 -12.46
C ARG A 440 -28.71 1.52 -11.31
N THR A 441 -29.86 0.89 -11.03
CA THR A 441 -30.68 1.16 -9.84
C THR A 441 -31.10 -0.18 -9.23
N ASP A 442 -30.82 -0.35 -7.94
CA ASP A 442 -31.19 -1.55 -7.19
C ASP A 442 -32.06 -1.17 -5.99
N ASN A 443 -33.06 -2.00 -5.71
CA ASN A 443 -33.84 -1.90 -4.48
C ASN A 443 -33.11 -2.71 -3.41
N LEU A 444 -32.88 -2.11 -2.25
CA LEU A 444 -32.21 -2.80 -1.14
C LEU A 444 -33.22 -3.59 -0.30
N PRO A 445 -32.82 -4.76 0.24
CA PRO A 445 -33.62 -5.48 1.21
C PRO A 445 -33.79 -4.69 2.51
N ARG A 446 -34.82 -5.04 3.29
CA ARG A 446 -35.06 -4.39 4.58
C ARG A 446 -34.18 -4.96 5.68
N HIS A 447 -33.53 -4.09 6.44
CA HIS A 447 -32.63 -4.42 7.53
C HIS A 447 -33.07 -3.78 8.86
N PRO A 448 -33.76 -4.51 9.78
CA PRO A 448 -34.21 -3.93 11.05
C PRO A 448 -33.07 -3.60 12.04
N ALA A 449 -31.88 -4.12 11.75
CA ALA A 449 -30.63 -3.86 12.44
C ALA A 449 -29.55 -3.58 11.40
N LEU A 450 -28.51 -2.83 11.80
CA LEU A 450 -27.43 -2.46 10.90
C LEU A 450 -26.76 -3.69 10.29
N ALA A 451 -26.89 -3.86 8.97
CA ALA A 451 -26.43 -5.04 8.26
C ALA A 451 -25.99 -4.70 6.83
N PRO A 452 -25.06 -5.48 6.24
CA PRO A 452 -24.64 -5.32 4.86
C PRO A 452 -25.63 -5.96 3.87
N ASP A 453 -25.84 -5.29 2.75
CA ASP A 453 -26.65 -5.75 1.63
C ASP A 453 -25.95 -6.82 0.76
N PRO A 454 -26.72 -7.59 -0.04
CA PRO A 454 -26.17 -8.38 -1.12
C PRO A 454 -25.30 -7.55 -2.06
N PRO A 455 -24.17 -8.09 -2.55
CA PRO A 455 -23.26 -7.38 -3.46
C PRO A 455 -23.96 -6.96 -4.76
N ILE A 456 -23.71 -5.72 -5.20
CA ILE A 456 -24.26 -5.18 -6.45
C ILE A 456 -23.14 -5.07 -7.49
N ASP A 457 -23.18 -5.92 -8.52
CA ASP A 457 -22.19 -5.87 -9.62
C ASP A 457 -22.43 -4.67 -10.56
N LEU A 458 -21.45 -3.78 -10.63
CA LEU A 458 -21.45 -2.59 -11.48
C LEU A 458 -20.65 -2.79 -12.78
N LEU A 459 -19.83 -3.84 -12.92
CA LEU A 459 -18.83 -3.93 -13.97
C LEU A 459 -19.44 -3.80 -15.37
N GLY A 460 -20.31 -4.74 -15.75
CA GLY A 460 -20.89 -4.79 -17.09
C GLY A 460 -21.91 -3.69 -17.36
N ARG A 461 -22.75 -3.35 -16.37
CA ARG A 461 -23.84 -2.38 -16.56
C ARG A 461 -23.39 -0.93 -16.55
N CYS A 462 -22.41 -0.61 -15.71
CA CYS A 462 -21.82 0.72 -15.68
C CYS A 462 -20.61 0.83 -16.61
N GLY A 463 -20.18 -0.26 -17.26
CA GLY A 463 -19.03 -0.30 -18.16
C GLY A 463 -17.76 0.19 -17.47
N LEU A 464 -17.58 -0.22 -16.21
CA LEU A 464 -16.47 0.20 -15.36
C LEU A 464 -15.15 -0.50 -15.71
N GLY A 465 -15.05 -1.23 -16.82
CA GLY A 465 -13.80 -1.85 -17.27
C GLY A 465 -12.65 -0.86 -17.47
N ASP A 466 -12.97 0.41 -17.75
CA ASP A 466 -12.02 1.53 -17.82
C ASP A 466 -11.96 2.30 -16.48
N PRO A 467 -10.80 2.28 -15.78
CA PRO A 467 -10.58 3.04 -14.54
C PRO A 467 -10.91 4.52 -14.63
N ALA A 468 -10.76 5.17 -15.79
CA ALA A 468 -11.05 6.60 -15.95
C ALA A 468 -12.52 6.93 -15.65
N ARG A 469 -13.42 5.95 -15.79
CA ARG A 469 -14.85 6.12 -15.49
C ARG A 469 -15.15 6.15 -13.99
N LEU A 470 -14.27 5.63 -13.14
CA LEU A 470 -14.41 5.74 -11.68
C LEU A 470 -14.36 7.20 -11.21
N ALA A 471 -13.61 8.07 -11.89
CA ALA A 471 -13.56 9.50 -11.55
C ALA A 471 -14.93 10.19 -11.73
N GLY A 472 -15.78 9.67 -12.63
CA GLY A 472 -17.14 10.15 -12.85
C GLY A 472 -18.22 9.37 -12.09
N LEU A 473 -17.84 8.33 -11.32
CA LEU A 473 -18.78 7.47 -10.60
C LEU A 473 -19.41 8.24 -9.42
N THR A 474 -20.73 8.23 -9.38
CA THR A 474 -21.52 8.72 -8.25
C THR A 474 -22.52 7.66 -7.81
N VAL A 475 -22.76 7.58 -6.50
CA VAL A 475 -23.71 6.65 -5.90
C VAL A 475 -24.75 7.45 -5.12
N THR A 476 -26.02 7.34 -5.49
CA THR A 476 -27.13 8.00 -4.80
C THR A 476 -27.90 6.97 -3.97
N TYR A 477 -27.83 7.10 -2.66
CA TYR A 477 -28.65 6.37 -1.70
C TYR A 477 -29.97 7.11 -1.48
N THR A 478 -31.11 6.44 -1.48
CA THR A 478 -32.42 7.06 -1.29
C THR A 478 -33.32 6.20 -0.43
N ALA A 479 -33.95 6.81 0.57
CA ALA A 479 -35.00 6.21 1.40
C ALA A 479 -36.31 6.97 1.22
N THR A 480 -37.40 6.24 1.00
CA THR A 480 -38.73 6.76 0.71
C THR A 480 -39.72 6.07 1.63
N LEU A 481 -40.46 6.86 2.40
CA LEU A 481 -41.52 6.37 3.27
C LEU A 481 -42.59 5.64 2.45
N ASP A 482 -43.14 4.55 3.00
CA ASP A 482 -44.27 3.85 2.39
C ASP A 482 -45.45 4.82 2.14
N SER A 483 -46.25 4.59 1.09
CA SER A 483 -47.34 5.51 0.71
C SER A 483 -48.39 5.74 1.80
N ASP A 484 -48.54 4.77 2.71
CA ASP A 484 -49.43 4.83 3.88
C ASP A 484 -48.66 4.93 5.21
N GLY A 485 -47.35 5.15 5.15
CA GLY A 485 -46.46 5.21 6.31
C GLY A 485 -46.65 6.48 7.13
N THR A 486 -46.39 6.36 8.44
CA THR A 486 -46.55 7.45 9.41
C THR A 486 -45.22 8.05 9.83
N THR A 487 -44.22 7.23 10.19
CA THR A 487 -42.84 7.66 10.42
C THR A 487 -41.87 6.52 10.16
N ALA A 488 -40.67 6.85 9.72
CA ALA A 488 -39.57 5.90 9.63
C ALA A 488 -38.23 6.57 9.96
N THR A 489 -37.26 5.77 10.36
CA THR A 489 -35.88 6.20 10.55
C THR A 489 -34.99 5.32 9.70
N GLU A 490 -34.18 5.95 8.87
CA GLU A 490 -33.15 5.33 8.06
C GLU A 490 -31.78 5.66 8.63
N ARG A 491 -30.88 4.68 8.70
CA ARG A 491 -29.50 4.86 9.14
C ARG A 491 -28.53 4.25 8.15
N LEU A 492 -27.71 5.08 7.53
CA LEU A 492 -26.65 4.65 6.61
C LEU A 492 -25.29 4.67 7.33
N ASP A 493 -24.62 3.53 7.41
CA ASP A 493 -23.28 3.39 8.02
C ASP A 493 -22.15 3.44 6.99
N GLY A 494 -22.46 3.15 5.73
CA GLY A 494 -21.57 3.50 4.63
C GLY A 494 -21.79 2.74 3.34
N ILE A 495 -21.08 3.20 2.33
CA ILE A 495 -21.09 2.68 0.97
C ILE A 495 -19.65 2.58 0.49
N TRP A 496 -19.25 1.44 -0.06
CA TRP A 496 -17.92 1.25 -0.64
C TRP A 496 -17.98 0.38 -1.89
N LEU A 497 -16.94 0.47 -2.71
CA LEU A 497 -16.81 -0.26 -3.96
C LEU A 497 -15.63 -1.23 -3.88
N GLU A 498 -15.88 -2.53 -3.96
CA GLU A 498 -14.84 -3.57 -4.10
C GLU A 498 -14.49 -3.70 -5.59
N VAL A 499 -13.27 -3.32 -5.97
CA VAL A 499 -12.79 -3.33 -7.36
C VAL A 499 -11.68 -4.36 -7.52
N ALA A 500 -11.92 -5.39 -8.31
CA ALA A 500 -10.87 -6.25 -8.84
C ALA A 500 -10.31 -5.61 -10.10
N TYR A 501 -8.99 -5.44 -10.22
CA TYR A 501 -8.38 -4.94 -11.43
C TYR A 501 -7.03 -5.61 -11.71
N ARG A 502 -6.69 -5.67 -12.99
CA ARG A 502 -5.35 -6.06 -13.46
C ARG A 502 -4.59 -4.80 -13.84
N THR A 503 -3.43 -4.63 -13.24
CA THR A 503 -2.51 -3.56 -13.66
C THR A 503 -1.90 -3.91 -15.02
N PRO A 504 -1.59 -2.91 -15.85
CA PRO A 504 -0.89 -3.15 -17.10
C PRO A 504 0.50 -3.70 -16.79
N THR A 505 0.86 -4.77 -17.49
CA THR A 505 2.24 -5.25 -17.54
C THR A 505 3.03 -4.26 -18.38
N VAL A 506 3.94 -3.52 -17.73
CA VAL A 506 4.83 -2.59 -18.41
C VAL A 506 6.04 -3.36 -18.95
N SER A 507 6.14 -3.45 -20.26
CA SER A 507 7.28 -3.98 -20.99
C SER A 507 8.16 -2.83 -21.46
N LYS A 508 9.38 -2.75 -20.94
CA LYS A 508 10.40 -1.81 -21.40
C LYS A 508 11.15 -2.40 -22.60
N PRO A 509 11.61 -1.58 -23.56
CA PRO A 509 12.55 -2.05 -24.58
C PRO A 509 13.86 -2.46 -23.91
N THR A 510 14.51 -3.47 -24.44
CA THR A 510 15.77 -4.01 -23.88
C THR A 510 16.99 -3.59 -24.70
N ALA A 511 16.79 -3.03 -25.89
CA ALA A 511 17.89 -2.61 -26.75
C ALA A 511 17.49 -1.48 -27.71
N VAL A 512 18.45 -0.59 -27.97
CA VAL A 512 18.46 0.29 -29.14
C VAL A 512 19.06 -0.51 -30.31
N THR A 513 18.27 -0.77 -31.34
CA THR A 513 18.71 -1.58 -32.50
C THR A 513 19.21 -0.74 -33.66
N ALA A 514 18.75 0.50 -33.76
CA ALA A 514 19.26 1.49 -34.70
C ALA A 514 19.09 2.91 -34.12
N SER A 515 20.05 3.79 -34.41
CA SER A 515 19.97 5.20 -34.08
C SER A 515 20.62 6.02 -35.19
N THR A 516 19.92 7.03 -35.69
CA THR A 516 20.41 7.98 -36.71
C THR A 516 20.10 9.39 -36.23
N GLY A 517 21.11 10.23 -36.00
CA GLY A 517 20.93 11.64 -35.61
C GLY A 517 20.71 11.91 -34.12
N PHE A 518 20.38 10.89 -33.31
CA PHE A 518 20.34 11.00 -31.84
C PHE A 518 21.75 10.92 -31.23
N THR A 519 22.54 11.97 -31.44
CA THR A 519 23.94 12.04 -30.99
C THR A 519 24.27 13.39 -30.35
N ALA A 520 23.25 14.11 -29.86
CA ALA A 520 23.45 15.41 -29.25
C ALA A 520 24.46 15.30 -28.10
N ALA A 521 25.37 16.28 -28.01
CA ALA A 521 26.51 16.21 -27.09
C ALA A 521 26.04 16.04 -25.64
N GLY A 522 26.51 14.98 -24.97
CA GLY A 522 26.16 14.67 -23.59
C GLY A 522 24.92 13.79 -23.41
N THR A 523 24.35 13.26 -24.49
CA THR A 523 23.26 12.27 -24.45
C THR A 523 23.70 10.93 -25.04
N ASP A 524 23.21 9.83 -24.48
CA ASP A 524 23.43 8.46 -24.94
C ASP A 524 22.11 7.94 -25.55
N PRO A 525 22.08 7.36 -26.77
CA PRO A 525 20.88 6.70 -27.30
C PRO A 525 20.26 5.68 -26.34
N ASP A 526 21.08 4.98 -25.53
CA ASP A 526 20.60 4.00 -24.55
C ASP A 526 19.77 4.63 -23.42
N ASN A 527 19.86 5.96 -23.25
CA ASN A 527 19.00 6.68 -22.32
C ASN A 527 17.51 6.55 -22.70
N ALA A 528 17.18 6.31 -23.98
CA ALA A 528 15.80 6.13 -24.44
C ALA A 528 15.16 4.80 -24.01
N LEU A 529 15.88 3.92 -23.32
CA LEU A 529 15.36 2.61 -22.88
C LEU A 529 14.41 2.71 -21.68
N GLU A 530 14.38 3.85 -20.98
CA GLU A 530 13.61 4.01 -19.75
C GLU A 530 13.05 5.42 -19.59
N ILE A 531 11.73 5.54 -19.36
CA ILE A 531 11.11 6.82 -18.97
C ILE A 531 11.55 7.12 -17.53
N GLY A 532 12.29 8.21 -17.34
CA GLY A 532 13.02 8.52 -16.11
C GLY A 532 12.14 9.16 -15.04
N GLU A 533 11.49 8.34 -14.22
CA GLU A 533 10.92 8.81 -12.94
C GLU A 533 12.01 8.78 -11.85
N GLN A 534 12.77 9.89 -11.72
CA GLN A 534 13.68 10.26 -10.61
C GLN A 534 15.11 9.64 -10.53
N PRO A 535 16.14 10.42 -10.09
CA PRO A 535 16.08 11.84 -9.69
C PRO A 535 16.39 12.82 -10.84
N ALA A 536 16.82 12.35 -12.02
CA ALA A 536 16.92 13.19 -13.22
C ALA A 536 16.62 12.33 -14.47
N PRO A 537 15.69 12.76 -15.35
CA PRO A 537 15.42 12.06 -16.60
C PRO A 537 16.70 12.00 -17.45
N LEU A 538 17.08 10.81 -17.86
CA LEU A 538 18.16 10.58 -18.80
C LEU A 538 17.55 10.60 -20.20
N MET A 539 17.92 11.57 -21.03
CA MET A 539 17.33 11.72 -22.36
C MET A 539 18.32 11.36 -23.47
N ALA A 540 17.82 10.79 -24.55
CA ALA A 540 18.50 10.69 -25.85
C ALA A 540 18.15 11.93 -26.68
N GLY A 541 19.14 12.75 -27.06
CA GLY A 541 18.92 14.03 -27.75
C GLY A 541 19.30 14.00 -29.23
N ALA A 542 18.55 14.73 -30.05
CA ALA A 542 18.84 15.00 -31.45
C ALA A 542 18.84 16.51 -31.74
N ASP A 543 19.92 17.01 -32.34
CA ASP A 543 20.00 18.37 -32.86
C ASP A 543 19.59 18.39 -34.34
N LEU A 544 18.51 19.08 -34.66
CA LEU A 544 17.93 19.15 -36.00
C LEU A 544 18.36 20.44 -36.71
N SER A 545 18.78 20.32 -37.96
CA SER A 545 19.22 21.46 -38.79
C SER A 545 18.85 21.26 -40.24
N THR A 546 19.02 22.28 -41.08
CA THR A 546 18.83 22.14 -42.53
C THR A 546 19.76 21.10 -43.18
N ALA A 547 20.90 20.76 -42.55
CA ALA A 547 21.81 19.71 -43.00
C ALA A 547 21.44 18.32 -42.45
N ALA A 548 20.74 18.25 -41.31
CA ALA A 548 20.24 17.03 -40.68
C ALA A 548 18.77 17.25 -40.27
N ARG A 549 17.88 17.18 -41.27
CA ARG A 549 16.47 17.57 -41.12
C ARG A 549 15.62 16.55 -40.35
N SER A 550 16.13 15.36 -40.12
CA SER A 550 15.43 14.27 -39.43
C SER A 550 16.39 13.44 -38.61
N ALA A 551 15.90 12.90 -37.50
CA ALA A 551 16.58 11.92 -36.66
C ALA A 551 15.61 10.78 -36.34
N SER A 552 16.13 9.57 -36.11
CA SER A 552 15.30 8.42 -35.73
C SER A 552 16.04 7.49 -34.78
N ILE A 553 15.28 6.86 -33.87
CA ILE A 553 15.78 5.84 -32.96
C ILE A 553 14.80 4.66 -32.94
N THR A 554 15.32 3.45 -33.12
CA THR A 554 14.55 2.21 -33.15
C THR A 554 14.86 1.38 -31.91
N LEU A 555 13.84 1.18 -31.08
CA LEU A 555 13.88 0.40 -29.86
C LEU A 555 13.27 -0.98 -30.13
N ALA A 556 13.82 -2.02 -29.51
CA ALA A 556 13.38 -3.40 -29.65
C ALA A 556 13.33 -4.13 -28.31
N GLY A 557 12.79 -5.35 -28.33
CA GLY A 557 12.71 -6.20 -27.14
C GLY A 557 11.51 -5.89 -26.25
N PHE A 558 10.51 -5.17 -26.79
CA PHE A 558 9.22 -5.05 -26.14
C PHE A 558 8.57 -6.44 -25.99
N GLY A 559 7.83 -6.64 -24.89
CA GLY A 559 7.07 -7.87 -24.64
C GLY A 559 7.90 -9.08 -24.19
N GLN A 560 9.03 -8.87 -23.51
CA GLN A 560 9.75 -9.95 -22.81
C GLN A 560 9.55 -9.85 -21.28
N PRO A 561 9.11 -10.95 -20.60
CA PRO A 561 8.77 -12.25 -21.19
C PRO A 561 7.48 -12.22 -22.03
N PRO A 562 7.36 -13.10 -23.05
CA PRO A 562 6.19 -13.17 -23.91
C PRO A 562 4.94 -13.48 -23.10
N LEU A 563 3.83 -12.84 -23.48
CA LEU A 563 2.50 -13.10 -22.93
C LEU A 563 2.12 -14.58 -23.15
N PRO A 564 1.36 -15.20 -22.23
CA PRO A 564 0.94 -16.59 -22.37
C PRO A 564 0.22 -16.84 -23.71
N PRO A 565 0.64 -17.83 -24.50
CA PRO A 565 -0.09 -18.26 -25.69
C PRO A 565 -1.57 -18.57 -25.39
N GLY A 566 -2.47 -17.98 -26.18
CA GLY A 566 -3.91 -18.07 -25.98
C GLY A 566 -4.51 -16.93 -25.15
N SER A 567 -3.69 -16.03 -24.60
CA SER A 567 -4.18 -14.79 -24.00
C SER A 567 -4.91 -13.91 -25.01
N THR A 568 -5.88 -13.15 -24.53
CA THR A 568 -6.49 -12.08 -25.33
C THR A 568 -5.99 -10.73 -24.83
N ILE A 569 -5.48 -9.89 -25.74
CA ILE A 569 -5.05 -8.54 -25.38
C ILE A 569 -6.29 -7.68 -25.14
N ASP A 570 -6.46 -7.17 -23.93
CA ASP A 570 -7.50 -6.20 -23.59
C ASP A 570 -7.10 -4.81 -24.03
N SER A 571 -5.85 -4.43 -23.72
CA SER A 571 -5.25 -3.13 -24.03
C SER A 571 -3.76 -3.31 -24.33
N ALA A 572 -3.24 -2.61 -25.33
CA ALA A 572 -1.80 -2.53 -25.61
C ALA A 572 -1.46 -1.09 -25.99
N VAL A 573 -0.88 -0.35 -25.05
CA VAL A 573 -0.60 1.09 -25.20
C VAL A 573 0.90 1.33 -25.18
N LEU A 574 1.42 1.98 -26.21
CA LEU A 574 2.79 2.46 -26.23
C LEU A 574 2.83 3.89 -25.67
N ARG A 575 3.51 4.07 -24.53
CA ARG A 575 3.80 5.38 -23.93
C ARG A 575 5.11 5.91 -24.44
N VAL A 576 5.14 7.14 -24.92
CA VAL A 576 6.32 7.80 -25.49
C VAL A 576 6.54 9.11 -24.76
N ALA A 577 7.60 9.21 -23.96
CA ALA A 577 7.95 10.43 -23.23
C ALA A 577 9.00 11.22 -24.00
N HIS A 578 8.63 12.42 -24.46
CA HIS A 578 9.48 13.24 -25.32
C HIS A 578 9.26 14.74 -25.12
N ARG A 579 10.11 15.55 -25.75
CA ARG A 579 9.95 17.01 -25.88
C ARG A 579 10.70 17.54 -27.09
N GLU A 580 10.26 18.67 -27.57
CA GLU A 580 10.75 19.35 -28.76
C GLU A 580 10.98 20.82 -28.48
N SER A 581 11.99 21.39 -29.13
CA SER A 581 12.30 22.81 -29.04
C SER A 581 12.65 23.41 -30.41
N GLY A 582 12.47 24.74 -30.54
CA GLY A 582 12.71 25.46 -31.79
C GLY A 582 11.75 25.06 -32.92
N ASP A 583 12.29 24.84 -34.11
CA ASP A 583 11.52 24.50 -35.32
C ASP A 583 11.29 22.99 -35.51
N ALA A 584 11.50 22.18 -34.48
CA ALA A 584 11.13 20.76 -34.50
C ALA A 584 9.62 20.60 -34.78
N ALA A 585 9.28 19.69 -35.69
CA ALA A 585 7.93 19.24 -35.99
C ALA A 585 7.47 18.25 -34.93
N ALA A 586 6.16 17.98 -34.90
CA ALA A 586 5.64 16.88 -34.10
C ALA A 586 6.27 15.56 -34.57
N PRO A 587 6.81 14.73 -33.66
CA PRO A 587 7.45 13.48 -33.99
C PRO A 587 6.40 12.46 -34.44
N GLU A 588 6.86 11.42 -35.10
CA GLU A 588 6.06 10.29 -35.54
C GLU A 588 6.61 9.00 -34.93
N ILE A 589 5.73 8.02 -34.73
CA ILE A 589 6.13 6.69 -34.31
C ILE A 589 5.66 5.61 -35.28
N GLU A 590 6.54 4.66 -35.57
CA GLU A 590 6.28 3.46 -36.36
C GLU A 590 6.49 2.22 -35.48
N VAL A 591 5.54 1.29 -35.51
CA VAL A 591 5.55 0.07 -34.69
C VAL A 591 5.45 -1.15 -35.60
N LEU A 592 6.48 -1.99 -35.60
CA LEU A 592 6.57 -3.19 -36.44
C LEU A 592 6.57 -4.45 -35.57
N PRO A 593 5.61 -5.37 -35.74
CA PRO A 593 5.60 -6.66 -35.05
C PRO A 593 6.61 -7.64 -35.68
N ALA A 594 7.21 -8.52 -34.87
CA ALA A 594 8.28 -9.42 -35.30
C ALA A 594 7.91 -10.38 -36.46
N GLY A 595 6.62 -10.73 -36.60
CA GLY A 595 6.12 -11.70 -37.57
C GLY A 595 5.78 -11.14 -38.96
N GLY A 596 6.12 -9.89 -39.29
CA GLY A 596 5.91 -9.33 -40.63
C GLY A 596 4.45 -8.98 -41.00
N GLY A 597 3.57 -8.80 -40.00
CA GLY A 597 2.20 -8.30 -40.20
C GLY A 597 2.13 -6.78 -40.40
N ALA A 598 0.97 -6.26 -40.83
CA ALA A 598 0.73 -4.81 -40.94
C ALA A 598 0.99 -4.11 -39.59
N GLY A 599 2.02 -3.26 -39.53
CA GLY A 599 2.37 -2.46 -38.36
C GLY A 599 1.64 -1.12 -38.29
N CYS A 600 1.78 -0.40 -37.18
CA CYS A 600 1.39 1.00 -37.12
C CYS A 600 2.45 1.84 -37.84
N THR A 601 2.14 2.48 -38.96
CA THR A 601 3.14 3.33 -39.64
C THR A 601 2.78 4.81 -39.50
N ARG A 602 3.76 5.64 -39.12
CA ARG A 602 3.65 7.12 -39.08
C ARG A 602 2.48 7.63 -38.24
N LEU A 603 2.37 7.14 -37.01
CA LEU A 603 1.41 7.67 -36.06
C LEU A 603 1.93 9.02 -35.53
N PRO A 604 1.19 10.12 -35.71
CA PRO A 604 1.63 11.43 -35.23
C PRO A 604 1.56 11.48 -33.70
N LEU A 605 2.60 12.04 -33.09
CA LEU A 605 2.64 12.36 -31.66
C LEU A 605 2.28 13.84 -31.45
N THR A 606 2.00 14.23 -30.20
CA THR A 606 1.68 15.62 -29.88
C THR A 606 2.97 16.39 -29.64
N ALA A 607 3.19 17.52 -30.30
CA ALA A 607 4.37 18.35 -30.02
C ALA A 607 4.33 18.97 -28.62
N ARG A 608 5.43 18.90 -27.86
CA ARG A 608 5.54 19.29 -26.45
C ARG A 608 6.80 20.14 -26.16
N ALA A 609 6.58 21.36 -25.68
CA ALA A 609 7.67 22.26 -25.27
C ALA A 609 8.33 21.86 -23.92
N VAL A 610 7.70 20.96 -23.16
CA VAL A 610 8.20 20.40 -21.90
C VAL A 610 8.08 18.89 -21.95
N LEU A 611 8.90 18.16 -21.18
CA LEU A 611 8.83 16.70 -21.14
C LEU A 611 7.40 16.25 -20.77
N GLY A 612 6.81 15.40 -21.60
CA GLY A 612 5.52 14.79 -21.35
C GLY A 612 5.32 13.54 -22.20
N ASP A 613 4.26 12.78 -21.92
CA ASP A 613 3.99 11.50 -22.58
C ASP A 613 2.81 11.55 -23.56
N ASP A 614 2.97 10.88 -24.69
CA ASP A 614 1.88 10.48 -25.60
C ASP A 614 1.57 9.00 -25.44
N ARG A 615 0.31 8.63 -25.73
CA ARG A 615 -0.20 7.26 -25.62
C ARG A 615 -0.73 6.79 -26.97
N VAL A 616 -0.22 5.66 -27.43
CA VAL A 616 -0.58 5.07 -28.73
C VAL A 616 -1.21 3.71 -28.51
N ASP A 617 -2.49 3.57 -28.86
CA ASP A 617 -3.22 2.30 -28.80
C ASP A 617 -2.84 1.38 -29.98
N LEU A 618 -2.06 0.34 -29.70
CA LEU A 618 -1.61 -0.65 -30.68
C LEU A 618 -2.73 -1.59 -31.13
N LYS A 619 -3.78 -1.75 -30.31
CA LYS A 619 -4.95 -2.55 -30.65
C LYS A 619 -5.73 -1.89 -31.78
N ALA A 620 -5.82 -0.56 -31.78
CA ALA A 620 -6.38 0.22 -32.88
C ALA A 620 -5.62 0.05 -34.21
N CYS A 621 -4.34 -0.36 -34.16
CA CYS A 621 -3.57 -0.76 -35.34
C CYS A 621 -3.72 -2.24 -35.75
N GLY A 622 -4.61 -2.99 -35.09
CA GLY A 622 -4.83 -4.41 -35.36
C GLY A 622 -3.83 -5.34 -34.69
N ILE A 623 -3.02 -4.87 -33.73
CA ILE A 623 -2.17 -5.74 -32.90
C ILE A 623 -3.03 -6.30 -31.76
N THR A 624 -3.77 -7.37 -32.04
CA THR A 624 -4.68 -8.04 -31.08
C THR A 624 -4.16 -9.39 -30.59
N ASP A 625 -3.13 -9.92 -31.24
CA ASP A 625 -2.52 -11.21 -30.92
C ASP A 625 -1.26 -11.00 -30.06
N PRO A 626 -1.19 -11.60 -28.85
CA PRO A 626 -0.01 -11.58 -27.99
C PRO A 626 1.30 -11.95 -28.70
N ALA A 627 1.27 -12.88 -29.65
CA ALA A 627 2.46 -13.31 -30.38
C ALA A 627 3.07 -12.19 -31.22
N ARG A 628 2.28 -11.18 -31.60
CA ARG A 628 2.74 -10.01 -32.37
C ARG A 628 3.44 -8.95 -31.51
N LEU A 629 3.27 -9.01 -30.18
CA LEU A 629 3.99 -8.13 -29.24
C LEU A 629 5.40 -8.64 -28.96
N THR A 630 5.62 -9.96 -29.02
CA THR A 630 6.93 -10.57 -28.84
C THR A 630 7.87 -10.13 -29.97
N GLY A 631 8.96 -9.43 -29.63
CA GLY A 631 9.92 -8.92 -30.61
C GLY A 631 9.42 -7.70 -31.39
N LEU A 632 8.38 -7.02 -30.88
CA LEU A 632 7.93 -5.73 -31.40
C LEU A 632 9.10 -4.73 -31.39
N THR A 633 9.13 -3.91 -32.44
CA THR A 633 10.06 -2.78 -32.55
C THR A 633 9.28 -1.49 -32.70
N ALA A 634 9.78 -0.41 -32.09
CA ALA A 634 9.19 0.92 -32.18
C ALA A 634 10.26 1.90 -32.66
N THR A 635 10.00 2.57 -33.78
CA THR A 635 10.87 3.61 -34.35
C THR A 635 10.26 4.97 -34.09
N TYR A 636 10.91 5.76 -33.25
CA TYR A 636 10.60 7.16 -33.04
C TYR A 636 11.35 8.02 -34.05
N ALA A 637 10.66 8.90 -34.75
CA ALA A 637 11.21 9.78 -35.77
C ALA A 637 10.89 11.24 -35.48
N ALA A 638 11.93 12.07 -35.42
CA ALA A 638 11.87 13.51 -35.25
C ALA A 638 12.27 14.22 -36.55
N GLY A 639 11.72 15.40 -36.80
CA GLY A 639 12.05 16.19 -38.00
C GLY A 639 11.82 17.69 -37.84
N LEU A 640 12.34 18.50 -38.75
CA LEU A 640 12.04 19.94 -38.79
C LEU A 640 10.70 20.24 -39.47
N LYS A 641 10.01 21.28 -39.01
CA LYS A 641 8.86 21.86 -39.71
C LYS A 641 9.27 22.31 -41.12
N GLY A 642 8.32 22.29 -42.05
CA GLY A 642 8.54 22.79 -43.40
C GLY A 642 9.00 24.25 -43.39
N GLY A 643 10.27 24.49 -43.74
CA GLY A 643 10.89 25.82 -43.73
C GLY A 643 11.59 26.22 -42.42
N GLY A 644 11.67 25.32 -41.44
CA GLY A 644 12.43 25.54 -40.20
C GLY A 644 13.95 25.49 -40.41
N ASP A 645 14.68 26.25 -39.59
CA ASP A 645 16.13 26.41 -39.71
C ASP A 645 16.90 25.52 -38.70
N ALA A 646 16.42 25.47 -37.44
CA ALA A 646 17.02 24.68 -36.37
C ALA A 646 16.01 24.31 -35.27
N GLY A 647 16.18 23.13 -34.69
CA GLY A 647 15.39 22.65 -33.56
C GLY A 647 16.12 21.56 -32.80
N SER A 648 15.57 21.12 -31.68
CA SER A 648 16.05 19.95 -30.96
C SER A 648 14.90 19.05 -30.59
N ASP A 649 15.18 17.76 -30.51
CA ASP A 649 14.24 16.76 -30.03
C ASP A 649 14.94 15.95 -28.92
N SER A 650 14.18 15.50 -27.92
CA SER A 650 14.71 14.57 -26.94
C SER A 650 13.68 13.55 -26.53
N LEU A 651 14.08 12.29 -26.61
CA LEU A 651 13.32 11.12 -26.18
C LEU A 651 13.86 10.69 -24.81
N ASP A 652 12.99 10.68 -23.80
CA ASP A 652 13.29 10.15 -22.47
C ASP A 652 13.10 8.64 -22.46
N GLY A 653 11.98 8.15 -22.99
CA GLY A 653 11.84 6.72 -23.22
C GLY A 653 10.52 6.29 -23.84
N ILE A 654 10.43 5.00 -24.16
CA ILE A 654 9.21 4.37 -24.70
C ILE A 654 8.89 3.13 -23.89
N TRP A 655 7.66 3.01 -23.39
CA TRP A 655 7.18 1.82 -22.67
C TRP A 655 5.97 1.20 -23.38
N LEU A 656 5.87 -0.13 -23.37
CA LEU A 656 4.67 -0.84 -23.81
C LEU A 656 3.88 -1.31 -22.58
N GLU A 657 2.69 -0.77 -22.39
CA GLU A 657 1.75 -1.17 -21.34
C GLU A 657 0.74 -2.16 -21.93
N VAL A 658 0.72 -3.40 -21.44
CA VAL A 658 -0.21 -4.42 -21.93
C VAL A 658 -1.11 -4.91 -20.80
N VAL A 659 -2.41 -4.87 -21.01
CA VAL A 659 -3.38 -5.62 -20.22
C VAL A 659 -3.93 -6.75 -21.07
N TYR A 660 -3.96 -7.94 -20.50
CA TYR A 660 -4.42 -9.12 -21.21
C TYR A 660 -5.21 -10.01 -20.25
N ASP A 661 -6.16 -10.75 -20.82
CA ASP A 661 -6.77 -11.90 -20.16
C ASP A 661 -5.84 -13.11 -20.36
N PRO A 662 -5.50 -13.84 -19.28
CA PRO A 662 -4.86 -15.13 -19.43
C PRO A 662 -5.78 -16.08 -20.22
N PRO A 663 -5.23 -17.14 -20.84
CA PRO A 663 -6.06 -18.14 -21.51
C PRO A 663 -7.12 -18.66 -20.54
N ALA A 664 -8.37 -18.76 -20.98
CA ALA A 664 -9.46 -19.24 -20.13
C ALA A 664 -9.09 -20.60 -19.50
N PRO A 665 -9.42 -20.83 -18.21
CA PRO A 665 -9.25 -22.13 -17.56
C PRO A 665 -9.87 -23.22 -18.40
N ARG A 666 -9.18 -24.36 -18.52
CA ARG A 666 -9.62 -25.46 -19.38
C ARG A 666 -10.56 -26.36 -18.60
N PRO A 667 -11.85 -26.44 -18.96
CA PRO A 667 -12.73 -27.46 -18.40
C PRO A 667 -12.25 -28.84 -18.83
N ALA A 668 -12.66 -29.87 -18.09
CA ALA A 668 -12.59 -31.23 -18.58
C ALA A 668 -13.51 -31.36 -19.81
N THR A 669 -13.12 -32.12 -20.83
CA THR A 669 -13.99 -32.37 -22.00
C THR A 669 -14.71 -33.71 -21.91
N SER A 670 -14.51 -34.44 -20.82
CA SER A 670 -15.16 -35.71 -20.55
C SER A 670 -15.22 -35.97 -19.05
N ALA A 671 -16.39 -36.36 -18.57
CA ALA A 671 -16.59 -36.85 -17.22
C ALA A 671 -17.19 -38.26 -17.20
N GLU A 672 -16.52 -39.20 -16.52
CA GLU A 672 -16.98 -40.57 -16.36
C GLU A 672 -17.17 -40.90 -14.87
N SER A 673 -18.39 -41.28 -14.49
CA SER A 673 -18.70 -41.79 -13.15
C SER A 673 -19.75 -42.89 -13.20
N THR A 674 -19.64 -43.85 -12.28
CA THR A 674 -20.69 -44.84 -12.00
C THR A 674 -21.44 -44.57 -10.69
N THR A 675 -21.08 -43.51 -9.96
CA THR A 675 -21.59 -43.22 -8.61
C THR A 675 -22.15 -41.80 -8.46
N PHE A 676 -21.61 -40.84 -9.20
CA PHE A 676 -22.21 -39.52 -9.36
C PHE A 676 -23.31 -39.56 -10.42
N THR A 677 -24.41 -38.90 -10.11
CA THR A 677 -25.49 -38.60 -11.06
C THR A 677 -25.11 -37.39 -11.90
N ASP A 678 -25.45 -37.45 -13.20
CA ASP A 678 -25.15 -36.43 -14.22
C ASP A 678 -23.66 -35.99 -14.23
N PRO A 679 -22.71 -36.93 -14.45
CA PRO A 679 -21.28 -36.63 -14.39
C PRO A 679 -20.84 -35.52 -15.36
N ALA A 680 -21.53 -35.34 -16.50
CA ALA A 680 -21.25 -34.26 -17.45
C ALA A 680 -21.43 -32.85 -16.83
N SER A 681 -22.24 -32.71 -15.78
CA SER A 681 -22.35 -31.46 -15.03
C SER A 681 -21.06 -31.08 -14.30
N ALA A 682 -20.11 -32.01 -14.11
CA ALA A 682 -18.80 -31.71 -13.52
C ALA A 682 -17.71 -31.31 -14.53
N GLU A 683 -18.05 -31.13 -15.82
CA GLU A 683 -17.08 -30.80 -16.85
C GLU A 683 -16.54 -29.35 -16.73
N ALA A 684 -17.35 -28.41 -16.23
CA ALA A 684 -16.99 -27.01 -16.08
C ALA A 684 -17.44 -26.42 -14.74
N ILE A 685 -16.67 -25.50 -14.18
CA ILE A 685 -17.08 -24.72 -13.00
C ILE A 685 -17.98 -23.58 -13.50
N ASP A 686 -19.29 -23.70 -13.33
CA ASP A 686 -20.27 -22.69 -13.77
C ASP A 686 -21.22 -22.23 -12.65
N GLY A 687 -21.23 -22.93 -11.52
CA GLY A 687 -22.08 -22.66 -10.36
C GLY A 687 -23.58 -22.92 -10.59
N ALA A 688 -23.96 -23.46 -11.75
CA ALA A 688 -25.35 -23.72 -12.14
C ALA A 688 -25.68 -25.22 -12.04
N ASP A 689 -24.81 -26.08 -12.54
CA ASP A 689 -25.03 -27.52 -12.62
C ASP A 689 -23.98 -28.29 -11.81
N THR A 690 -24.42 -29.22 -10.94
CA THR A 690 -23.51 -30.03 -10.12
C THR A 690 -23.73 -31.52 -10.31
N ALA A 691 -22.65 -32.29 -10.49
CA ALA A 691 -22.68 -33.73 -10.38
C ALA A 691 -22.85 -34.11 -8.91
N ARG A 692 -23.78 -35.02 -8.59
CA ARG A 692 -24.15 -35.32 -7.19
C ARG A 692 -23.97 -36.78 -6.84
N ALA A 693 -23.41 -37.05 -5.67
CA ALA A 693 -23.33 -38.38 -5.09
C ALA A 693 -23.98 -38.41 -3.69
N THR A 694 -24.82 -39.43 -3.46
CA THR A 694 -25.32 -39.75 -2.11
C THR A 694 -24.48 -40.88 -1.55
N LEU A 695 -23.89 -40.64 -0.37
CA LEU A 695 -22.99 -41.56 0.29
C LEU A 695 -23.68 -42.24 1.47
N ASP A 696 -23.49 -43.54 1.62
CA ASP A 696 -24.03 -44.34 2.71
C ASP A 696 -23.08 -45.50 3.05
N PRO A 697 -23.06 -46.00 4.30
CA PRO A 697 -22.08 -46.98 4.72
C PRO A 697 -22.29 -48.39 4.12
N VAL A 698 -23.44 -48.67 3.50
CA VAL A 698 -23.83 -50.00 3.04
C VAL A 698 -23.65 -50.16 1.53
N THR A 699 -24.17 -49.21 0.73
CA THR A 699 -24.20 -49.35 -0.73
C THR A 699 -23.15 -48.51 -1.43
N THR A 700 -22.85 -47.31 -0.92
CA THR A 700 -21.97 -46.35 -1.60
C THR A 700 -21.14 -45.56 -0.57
N PRO A 701 -20.19 -46.20 0.14
CA PRO A 701 -19.36 -45.50 1.13
C PRO A 701 -18.35 -44.54 0.48
N THR A 702 -18.09 -44.72 -0.81
CA THR A 702 -17.19 -43.92 -1.62
C THR A 702 -17.81 -43.70 -3.00
N ALA A 703 -17.73 -42.47 -3.51
CA ALA A 703 -18.09 -42.11 -4.87
C ALA A 703 -16.86 -41.56 -5.60
N THR A 704 -16.73 -41.87 -6.88
CA THR A 704 -15.61 -41.42 -7.72
C THR A 704 -16.10 -40.91 -9.06
N ILE A 705 -15.44 -39.86 -9.57
CA ILE A 705 -15.65 -39.31 -10.91
C ILE A 705 -14.29 -39.03 -11.55
N GLY A 706 -14.08 -39.57 -12.75
CA GLY A 706 -12.89 -39.37 -13.56
C GLY A 706 -13.13 -38.25 -14.57
N LEU A 707 -12.32 -37.21 -14.50
CA LEU A 707 -12.39 -36.04 -15.37
C LEU A 707 -11.16 -36.06 -16.27
N GLY A 708 -11.37 -36.10 -17.58
CA GLY A 708 -10.32 -36.23 -18.59
C GLY A 708 -10.46 -35.22 -19.71
N GLY A 709 -9.58 -35.33 -20.71
CA GLY A 709 -9.65 -34.47 -21.88
C GLY A 709 -9.18 -33.04 -21.63
N TYR A 710 -8.30 -32.84 -20.65
CA TYR A 710 -7.49 -31.63 -20.55
C TYR A 710 -6.48 -31.64 -21.71
N ASP A 711 -6.95 -31.38 -22.93
CA ASP A 711 -6.11 -31.43 -24.13
C ASP A 711 -4.85 -30.59 -23.91
N ALA A 712 -3.68 -31.21 -24.17
CA ALA A 712 -2.41 -30.51 -24.10
C ALA A 712 -2.51 -29.29 -25.03
N PRO A 713 -2.16 -28.07 -24.56
CA PRO A 713 -2.16 -26.93 -25.46
C PRO A 713 -1.30 -27.24 -26.67
N ALA A 714 -1.60 -26.63 -27.82
CA ALA A 714 -0.61 -26.45 -28.87
C ALA A 714 0.48 -25.50 -28.34
N VAL A 715 1.29 -25.96 -27.38
CA VAL A 715 2.44 -25.24 -26.88
C VAL A 715 3.60 -25.47 -27.83
N ALA A 716 4.39 -24.44 -28.08
CA ALA A 716 5.64 -24.61 -28.80
C ALA A 716 6.52 -25.67 -28.07
N PRO A 717 7.09 -26.65 -28.80
CA PRO A 717 8.02 -27.62 -28.22
C PRO A 717 9.15 -26.90 -27.47
N GLY A 718 9.50 -27.38 -26.27
CA GLY A 718 10.54 -26.74 -25.44
C GLY A 718 10.02 -25.68 -24.46
N SER A 719 8.72 -25.46 -24.36
CA SER A 719 8.13 -24.58 -23.34
C SER A 719 8.32 -25.10 -21.91
N VAL A 720 8.25 -24.20 -20.92
CA VAL A 720 8.29 -24.54 -19.48
C VAL A 720 6.99 -24.14 -18.81
N LEU A 721 6.43 -25.01 -17.98
CA LEU A 721 5.29 -24.70 -17.11
C LEU A 721 5.73 -23.80 -15.95
N ASP A 722 5.08 -22.65 -15.81
CA ASP A 722 5.21 -21.77 -14.65
C ASP A 722 4.17 -22.05 -13.57
N GLY A 723 2.99 -22.47 -14.00
CA GLY A 723 1.87 -22.77 -13.14
C GLY A 723 0.93 -23.76 -13.82
N ALA A 724 0.42 -24.69 -13.04
CA ALA A 724 -0.63 -25.61 -13.45
C ALA A 724 -1.59 -25.72 -12.27
N LEU A 725 -2.55 -24.80 -12.20
CA LEU A 725 -3.50 -24.71 -11.10
C LEU A 725 -4.73 -25.54 -11.45
N LEU A 726 -5.02 -26.50 -10.60
CA LEU A 726 -6.23 -27.29 -10.67
C LEU A 726 -7.26 -26.69 -9.71
N HIS A 727 -8.33 -26.12 -10.24
CA HIS A 727 -9.43 -25.61 -9.44
C HIS A 727 -10.53 -26.67 -9.35
N ILE A 728 -11.02 -26.94 -8.14
CA ILE A 728 -12.03 -27.95 -7.86
C ILE A 728 -13.16 -27.29 -7.06
N ALA A 729 -14.32 -27.09 -7.68
CA ALA A 729 -15.47 -26.52 -7.01
C ALA A 729 -16.40 -27.63 -6.49
N HIS A 730 -16.51 -27.76 -5.16
CA HIS A 730 -17.34 -28.79 -4.55
C HIS A 730 -18.04 -28.34 -3.27
N ARG A 731 -18.94 -29.19 -2.77
CA ARG A 731 -19.74 -29.01 -1.56
C ARG A 731 -19.95 -30.34 -0.86
N ASP A 732 -19.76 -30.34 0.45
CA ASP A 732 -19.71 -31.52 1.31
C ASP A 732 -20.81 -31.46 2.38
N ASP A 733 -22.04 -31.84 2.03
CA ASP A 733 -23.18 -31.74 2.94
C ASP A 733 -23.34 -33.00 3.82
N PRO A 734 -23.44 -32.86 5.14
CA PRO A 734 -23.85 -33.97 6.01
C PRO A 734 -25.33 -34.30 5.76
N GLY A 735 -25.65 -35.60 5.65
CA GLY A 735 -27.02 -36.03 5.34
C GLY A 735 -28.01 -35.90 6.51
N ALA A 736 -27.49 -35.85 7.75
CA ALA A 736 -28.26 -35.56 8.95
C ALA A 736 -27.68 -34.31 9.66
N PRO A 737 -28.53 -33.44 10.26
CA PRO A 737 -28.06 -32.31 11.05
C PRO A 737 -27.09 -32.76 12.14
N GLY A 738 -25.84 -32.27 12.10
CA GLY A 738 -24.78 -32.60 13.07
C GLY A 738 -23.97 -33.86 12.77
N GLY A 739 -24.18 -34.54 11.63
CA GLY A 739 -23.29 -35.60 11.16
C GLY A 739 -21.96 -35.06 10.61
N PRO A 740 -20.89 -35.89 10.55
CA PRO A 740 -19.65 -35.49 9.90
C PRO A 740 -19.86 -35.36 8.38
N PRO A 741 -19.33 -34.31 7.74
CA PRO A 741 -19.34 -34.17 6.29
C PRO A 741 -18.49 -35.27 5.62
N PRO A 742 -18.71 -35.54 4.32
CA PRO A 742 -17.82 -36.40 3.56
C PRO A 742 -16.42 -35.78 3.46
N THR A 743 -15.42 -36.63 3.27
CA THR A 743 -14.05 -36.21 2.95
C THR A 743 -13.81 -36.36 1.45
N ALA A 744 -13.42 -35.28 0.79
CA ALA A 744 -13.06 -35.28 -0.62
C ALA A 744 -11.54 -35.40 -0.83
N ALA A 745 -11.13 -36.09 -1.90
CA ALA A 745 -9.73 -36.21 -2.31
C ALA A 745 -9.59 -36.31 -3.83
N ILE A 746 -8.44 -35.89 -4.36
CA ILE A 746 -8.11 -35.99 -5.79
C ILE A 746 -6.88 -36.86 -6.02
N THR A 747 -6.90 -37.64 -7.11
CA THR A 747 -5.74 -38.41 -7.60
C THR A 747 -5.49 -38.08 -9.07
N LEU A 748 -4.22 -37.90 -9.44
CA LEU A 748 -3.82 -37.57 -10.81
C LEU A 748 -3.22 -38.78 -11.50
N ALA A 749 -3.56 -39.00 -12.77
CA ALA A 749 -2.98 -40.04 -13.61
C ALA A 749 -2.66 -39.51 -15.01
N GLY A 750 -1.67 -40.12 -15.67
CA GLY A 750 -1.28 -39.78 -17.04
C GLY A 750 0.12 -40.32 -17.37
N PRO A 751 0.47 -40.52 -18.66
CA PRO A 751 1.74 -41.08 -19.07
C PRO A 751 2.96 -40.23 -18.66
N GLY A 752 2.80 -38.91 -18.55
CA GLY A 752 3.85 -37.97 -18.16
C GLY A 752 3.82 -37.52 -16.70
N ILE A 753 2.84 -37.96 -15.92
CA ILE A 753 2.63 -37.51 -14.54
C ILE A 753 3.63 -38.21 -13.59
N PRO A 754 4.45 -37.46 -12.82
CA PRO A 754 5.40 -38.03 -11.89
C PRO A 754 4.71 -38.90 -10.81
N ARG A 755 5.38 -39.96 -10.35
CA ARG A 755 4.84 -40.84 -9.29
C ARG A 755 4.47 -40.11 -7.98
N ALA A 756 5.11 -38.97 -7.71
CA ALA A 756 4.77 -38.14 -6.55
C ALA A 756 3.34 -37.56 -6.63
N CYS A 757 2.79 -37.43 -7.84
CA CYS A 757 1.47 -36.86 -8.11
C CYS A 757 0.33 -37.87 -8.08
N THR A 758 0.65 -39.16 -8.15
CA THR A 758 -0.37 -40.21 -8.19
C THR A 758 -0.88 -40.58 -6.80
N THR A 759 -0.42 -39.88 -5.75
CA THR A 759 -0.91 -40.05 -4.38
C THR A 759 -2.13 -39.16 -4.17
N ALA A 760 -3.19 -39.72 -3.59
CA ALA A 760 -4.40 -38.97 -3.27
C ALA A 760 -4.10 -37.75 -2.39
N ARG A 761 -4.71 -36.61 -2.72
CA ARG A 761 -4.62 -35.35 -1.97
C ARG A 761 -5.99 -35.02 -1.41
N ASN A 762 -6.09 -34.90 -0.09
CA ASN A 762 -7.33 -34.51 0.56
C ASN A 762 -7.63 -33.03 0.28
N LEU A 763 -8.90 -32.71 0.04
CA LEU A 763 -9.42 -31.37 -0.14
C LEU A 763 -9.95 -30.81 1.20
N ALA A 764 -10.18 -29.49 1.23
CA ALA A 764 -10.81 -28.87 2.38
C ALA A 764 -12.29 -29.26 2.42
N VAL A 765 -12.91 -29.18 3.59
CA VAL A 765 -14.32 -29.53 3.76
C VAL A 765 -15.17 -28.28 3.65
N HIS A 766 -16.14 -28.27 2.74
CA HIS A 766 -17.01 -27.11 2.46
C HIS A 766 -18.49 -27.42 2.73
N GLN A 767 -19.01 -26.94 3.86
CA GLN A 767 -20.42 -27.14 4.23
C GLN A 767 -21.30 -25.95 3.86
N GLY A 768 -22.52 -26.22 3.37
CA GLY A 768 -23.56 -25.19 3.20
C GLY A 768 -23.42 -24.28 1.98
N GLY A 769 -22.39 -24.47 1.15
CA GLY A 769 -22.20 -23.75 -0.11
C GLY A 769 -21.14 -24.41 -0.99
N LEU A 770 -21.17 -24.09 -2.29
CA LEU A 770 -20.08 -24.41 -3.20
C LEU A 770 -18.87 -23.55 -2.85
N ALA A 771 -17.70 -24.18 -2.78
CA ALA A 771 -16.43 -23.48 -2.64
C ALA A 771 -15.38 -24.15 -3.53
N THR A 772 -14.33 -23.41 -3.87
CA THR A 772 -13.30 -23.85 -4.80
C THR A 772 -11.99 -24.06 -4.09
N ASP A 773 -11.48 -25.29 -4.12
CA ASP A 773 -10.11 -25.61 -3.76
C ASP A 773 -9.18 -25.43 -4.95
N THR A 774 -7.93 -25.05 -4.69
CA THR A 774 -6.91 -24.88 -5.73
C THR A 774 -5.67 -25.68 -5.39
N LEU A 775 -5.22 -26.53 -6.31
CA LEU A 775 -3.99 -27.31 -6.20
C LEU A 775 -2.97 -26.86 -7.25
N ASP A 776 -1.78 -26.43 -6.81
CA ASP A 776 -0.67 -26.13 -7.71
C ASP A 776 0.12 -27.40 -8.05
N LEU A 777 -0.04 -27.88 -9.29
CA LEU A 777 0.63 -29.08 -9.81
C LEU A 777 2.09 -28.83 -10.19
N VAL A 778 2.55 -27.59 -10.32
CA VAL A 778 4.00 -27.33 -10.46
C VAL A 778 4.66 -27.50 -9.10
N ALA A 779 4.14 -26.82 -8.08
CA ALA A 779 4.69 -26.87 -6.73
C ALA A 779 4.55 -28.24 -6.06
N THR A 780 3.39 -28.89 -6.18
CA THR A 780 3.09 -30.15 -5.48
C THR A 780 3.78 -31.36 -6.12
N CYS A 781 4.07 -31.23 -7.41
CA CYS A 781 4.18 -32.36 -8.33
C CYS A 781 5.46 -32.30 -9.18
N GLY A 782 6.14 -31.15 -9.22
CA GLY A 782 7.36 -30.95 -9.98
C GLY A 782 7.14 -30.97 -11.49
N LEU A 783 5.92 -30.65 -11.95
CA LEU A 783 5.65 -30.53 -13.39
C LEU A 783 6.39 -29.32 -13.93
N THR A 784 7.17 -29.52 -14.98
CA THR A 784 7.97 -28.45 -15.62
C THR A 784 7.80 -28.42 -17.13
N ASP A 785 7.32 -29.51 -17.73
CA ASP A 785 7.09 -29.62 -19.17
C ASP A 785 5.58 -29.81 -19.46
N PRO A 786 4.96 -28.97 -20.30
CA PRO A 786 3.55 -29.13 -20.68
C PRO A 786 3.22 -30.51 -21.27
N ALA A 787 4.19 -31.18 -21.92
CA ALA A 787 4.00 -32.52 -22.46
C ALA A 787 3.63 -33.53 -21.36
N GLN A 788 3.99 -33.28 -20.09
CA GLN A 788 3.64 -34.13 -18.96
C GLN A 788 2.13 -34.19 -18.67
N LEU A 789 1.38 -33.19 -19.12
CA LEU A 789 -0.07 -33.09 -18.97
C LEU A 789 -0.83 -33.83 -20.07
N THR A 790 -0.14 -34.33 -21.10
CA THR A 790 -0.77 -35.08 -22.19
C THR A 790 -1.46 -36.32 -21.64
N GLY A 791 -2.78 -36.39 -21.81
CA GLY A 791 -3.59 -37.49 -21.28
C GLY A 791 -3.79 -37.43 -19.75
N LEU A 792 -3.72 -36.24 -19.15
CA LEU A 792 -4.06 -36.04 -17.74
C LEU A 792 -5.51 -36.48 -17.47
N VAL A 793 -5.66 -37.28 -16.42
CA VAL A 793 -6.95 -37.64 -15.82
C VAL A 793 -6.92 -37.26 -14.35
N VAL A 794 -7.96 -36.55 -13.91
CA VAL A 794 -8.20 -36.17 -12.52
C VAL A 794 -9.33 -37.03 -11.98
N THR A 795 -9.03 -37.84 -10.96
CA THR A 795 -10.05 -38.62 -10.27
C THR A 795 -10.42 -37.92 -8.98
N TYR A 796 -11.64 -37.41 -8.89
CA TYR A 796 -12.23 -36.89 -7.66
C TYR A 796 -12.92 -38.03 -6.90
N THR A 797 -12.68 -38.10 -5.59
CA THR A 797 -13.18 -39.17 -4.70
C THR A 797 -13.81 -38.56 -3.45
N ALA A 798 -15.11 -38.77 -3.26
CA ALA A 798 -15.81 -38.41 -2.03
C ALA A 798 -16.01 -39.67 -1.17
N THR A 799 -15.64 -39.62 0.10
CA THR A 799 -15.77 -40.74 1.04
C THR A 799 -16.62 -40.31 2.24
N LEU A 800 -17.53 -41.17 2.67
CA LEU A 800 -18.37 -40.91 3.83
C LEU A 800 -17.50 -40.66 5.08
N GLY A 801 -17.75 -39.56 5.79
CA GLY A 801 -17.02 -39.21 7.01
C GLY A 801 -17.16 -40.29 8.08
N ALA A 802 -16.10 -40.52 8.87
CA ALA A 802 -16.09 -41.56 9.89
C ALA A 802 -17.24 -41.36 10.90
N GLY A 803 -18.11 -42.36 11.03
CA GLY A 803 -19.31 -42.30 11.89
C GLY A 803 -20.54 -41.65 11.24
N GLY A 804 -20.44 -41.20 9.99
CA GLY A 804 -21.59 -40.74 9.19
C GLY A 804 -22.50 -41.90 8.78
N THR A 805 -23.80 -41.63 8.67
CA THR A 805 -24.80 -42.59 8.17
C THR A 805 -25.29 -42.26 6.77
N THR A 806 -25.31 -40.97 6.43
CA THR A 806 -25.60 -40.45 5.08
C THR A 806 -24.85 -39.13 4.88
N ALA A 807 -24.43 -38.87 3.65
CA ALA A 807 -23.88 -37.58 3.22
C ALA A 807 -24.23 -37.34 1.75
N THR A 808 -24.22 -36.07 1.33
CA THR A 808 -24.31 -35.71 -0.08
C THR A 808 -23.07 -34.93 -0.45
N ASP A 809 -22.49 -35.29 -1.57
CA ASP A 809 -21.34 -34.62 -2.15
C ASP A 809 -21.76 -34.04 -3.51
N GLN A 810 -21.38 -32.79 -3.78
CA GLN A 810 -21.67 -32.13 -5.05
C GLN A 810 -20.37 -31.60 -5.64
N LEU A 811 -20.07 -31.99 -6.88
CA LEU A 811 -18.96 -31.47 -7.66
C LEU A 811 -19.52 -30.63 -8.81
N ASP A 812 -19.23 -29.32 -8.77
CA ASP A 812 -19.59 -28.38 -9.84
C ASP A 812 -18.63 -28.52 -11.01
N GLY A 813 -17.33 -28.64 -10.75
CA GLY A 813 -16.40 -29.05 -11.79
C GLY A 813 -14.93 -28.97 -11.41
N VAL A 814 -14.09 -29.36 -12.37
CA VAL A 814 -12.64 -29.20 -12.28
C VAL A 814 -12.11 -28.50 -13.51
N THR A 815 -11.38 -27.41 -13.31
CA THR A 815 -10.72 -26.67 -14.41
C THR A 815 -9.22 -26.64 -14.20
N LEU A 816 -8.47 -26.79 -15.29
CA LEU A 816 -7.01 -26.67 -15.30
C LEU A 816 -6.60 -25.32 -15.91
N GLU A 817 -6.01 -24.47 -15.10
CA GLU A 817 -5.36 -23.24 -15.55
C GLU A 817 -3.88 -23.51 -15.79
N LEU A 818 -3.38 -23.15 -16.98
CA LEU A 818 -1.99 -23.35 -17.37
C LEU A 818 -1.31 -22.01 -17.65
N THR A 819 -0.23 -21.75 -16.90
CA THR A 819 0.71 -20.68 -17.20
C THR A 819 2.01 -21.31 -17.66
N HIS A 820 2.51 -20.89 -18.82
CA HIS A 820 3.75 -21.39 -19.39
C HIS A 820 4.51 -20.30 -20.11
N ARG A 821 5.83 -20.46 -20.21
CA ARG A 821 6.69 -19.62 -21.03
C ARG A 821 7.09 -20.35 -22.30
N PRO A 822 6.76 -19.79 -23.48
CA PRO A 822 7.25 -20.33 -24.74
C PRO A 822 8.76 -20.08 -24.88
N PRO A 823 9.49 -20.96 -25.59
CA PRO A 823 10.89 -20.73 -25.91
C PRO A 823 11.05 -19.57 -26.88
N ILE A 824 12.14 -18.83 -26.69
CA ILE A 824 12.63 -17.87 -27.66
C ILE A 824 13.61 -18.62 -28.57
N ALA A 825 13.24 -18.75 -29.84
CA ALA A 825 14.10 -19.34 -30.86
C ALA A 825 15.24 -18.37 -31.23
N VAL A 826 16.48 -18.82 -31.06
CA VAL A 826 17.70 -18.09 -31.37
C VAL A 826 18.39 -18.75 -32.54
N ARG A 827 18.64 -17.97 -33.59
CA ARG A 827 19.30 -18.43 -34.81
C ARG A 827 20.82 -18.23 -34.76
N PRO A 828 21.61 -19.13 -35.35
CA PRO A 828 23.04 -18.92 -35.55
C PRO A 828 23.28 -17.79 -36.58
N THR A 829 24.23 -16.90 -36.29
CA THR A 829 24.63 -15.83 -37.24
C THR A 829 25.69 -16.27 -38.24
N THR A 830 26.32 -17.42 -38.00
CA THR A 830 27.34 -17.99 -38.89
C THR A 830 27.05 -19.46 -39.15
N ALA A 831 27.21 -19.87 -40.40
CA ALA A 831 27.16 -21.25 -40.84
C ALA A 831 28.33 -21.48 -41.81
N ILE A 832 29.20 -22.44 -41.50
CA ILE A 832 30.42 -22.71 -42.25
C ILE A 832 30.47 -24.21 -42.57
N SER A 833 30.37 -24.57 -43.84
CA SER A 833 30.62 -25.95 -44.29
C SER A 833 32.09 -26.09 -44.71
N THR A 834 32.77 -27.12 -44.21
CA THR A 834 34.16 -27.41 -44.52
C THR A 834 34.26 -28.61 -45.48
N ALA A 835 34.46 -28.32 -46.77
CA ALA A 835 34.78 -29.35 -47.74
C ALA A 835 36.24 -29.82 -47.56
N THR A 836 36.47 -31.13 -47.50
CA THR A 836 37.83 -31.71 -47.62
C THR A 836 37.82 -32.75 -48.75
N PRO A 837 38.98 -33.19 -49.29
CA PRO A 837 39.00 -34.17 -50.39
C PRO A 837 38.25 -35.48 -50.08
N THR A 838 38.02 -35.77 -48.79
CA THR A 838 37.33 -36.96 -48.28
C THR A 838 35.99 -36.65 -47.60
N ALA A 839 35.50 -35.41 -47.63
CA ALA A 839 34.23 -35.02 -47.03
C ALA A 839 33.37 -34.21 -48.01
N ALA A 840 32.09 -34.56 -48.11
CA ALA A 840 31.11 -33.80 -48.88
C ALA A 840 30.80 -32.48 -48.15
N ALA A 841 30.42 -31.47 -48.92
CA ALA A 841 30.02 -30.17 -48.39
C ALA A 841 28.49 -30.06 -48.34
N PHE A 842 28.00 -29.26 -47.41
CA PHE A 842 26.68 -28.64 -47.51
C PHE A 842 26.83 -27.39 -48.39
N PRO A 843 26.33 -27.39 -49.64
CA PRO A 843 26.66 -26.36 -50.63
C PRO A 843 26.11 -24.98 -50.25
N ASP A 844 24.97 -24.95 -49.57
CA ASP A 844 24.29 -23.72 -49.13
C ASP A 844 24.19 -23.71 -47.60
N PRO A 845 25.30 -23.49 -46.86
CA PRO A 845 25.27 -23.57 -45.40
C PRO A 845 24.38 -22.48 -44.76
N ASP A 846 24.07 -21.39 -45.46
CA ASP A 846 23.20 -20.34 -44.93
C ASP A 846 21.74 -20.78 -44.78
N HIS A 847 21.30 -21.76 -45.56
CA HIS A 847 19.98 -22.37 -45.41
C HIS A 847 19.84 -23.04 -44.04
N THR A 848 20.93 -23.52 -43.43
CA THR A 848 20.88 -24.25 -42.16
C THR A 848 20.74 -23.35 -40.91
N ARG A 849 20.56 -22.03 -41.10
CA ARG A 849 20.45 -21.05 -40.01
C ARG A 849 19.04 -20.87 -39.46
N ALA A 850 18.01 -21.41 -40.11
CA ALA A 850 16.61 -21.31 -39.68
C ALA A 850 15.88 -22.60 -40.02
N ILE A 851 14.88 -22.97 -39.22
CA ILE A 851 13.97 -24.07 -39.56
C ILE A 851 12.79 -23.45 -40.32
N ASP A 852 12.85 -23.48 -41.65
CA ASP A 852 11.87 -22.83 -42.52
C ASP A 852 11.50 -23.64 -43.79
N ALA A 853 11.86 -24.92 -43.81
CA ALA A 853 11.72 -25.85 -44.94
C ALA A 853 12.65 -25.59 -46.14
N THR A 854 13.59 -24.63 -46.04
CA THR A 854 14.69 -24.44 -46.99
C THR A 854 15.94 -25.20 -46.53
N ALA A 855 16.17 -26.40 -47.06
CA ALA A 855 17.29 -27.25 -46.63
C ALA A 855 18.57 -27.17 -47.50
N SER A 856 19.72 -27.34 -46.86
CA SER A 856 21.01 -27.62 -47.50
C SER A 856 21.22 -29.12 -47.63
N THR A 857 21.53 -29.61 -48.83
CA THR A 857 21.61 -31.06 -49.10
C THR A 857 23.04 -31.50 -49.35
N ALA A 858 23.57 -32.41 -48.52
CA ALA A 858 24.84 -33.09 -48.75
C ALA A 858 24.60 -34.48 -49.38
N THR A 859 25.38 -34.81 -50.42
CA THR A 859 25.37 -36.16 -51.02
C THR A 859 26.60 -36.93 -50.53
N LEU A 860 26.37 -38.02 -49.80
CA LEU A 860 27.40 -38.88 -49.23
C LEU A 860 27.69 -40.04 -50.19
N SER A 861 28.96 -40.45 -50.27
CA SER A 861 29.39 -41.61 -51.08
C SER A 861 30.60 -42.29 -50.43
N THR A 862 31.04 -43.44 -50.95
CA THR A 862 32.27 -44.07 -50.45
C THR A 862 33.55 -43.21 -50.64
N ALA A 863 33.56 -42.29 -51.61
CA ALA A 863 34.65 -41.35 -51.82
C ALA A 863 34.60 -40.14 -50.86
N ALA A 864 33.40 -39.82 -50.36
CA ALA A 864 33.13 -38.73 -49.44
C ALA A 864 32.09 -39.19 -48.40
N PRO A 865 32.49 -40.05 -47.43
CA PRO A 865 31.56 -40.76 -46.56
C PRO A 865 30.97 -39.90 -45.44
N SER A 866 31.34 -38.62 -45.34
CA SER A 866 30.84 -37.71 -44.32
C SER A 866 30.65 -36.30 -44.85
N ALA A 867 29.72 -35.56 -44.28
CA ALA A 867 29.55 -34.12 -44.46
C ALA A 867 29.39 -33.44 -43.10
N SER A 868 29.82 -32.18 -42.98
CA SER A 868 29.63 -31.40 -41.76
C SER A 868 29.40 -29.92 -42.03
N VAL A 869 28.64 -29.29 -41.14
CA VAL A 869 28.47 -27.83 -41.08
C VAL A 869 28.62 -27.37 -39.63
N ARG A 870 29.41 -26.31 -39.43
CA ARG A 870 29.59 -25.65 -38.15
C ARG A 870 28.71 -24.42 -38.07
N LEU A 871 27.90 -24.35 -37.02
CA LEU A 871 26.96 -23.28 -36.71
C LEU A 871 27.45 -22.57 -35.45
N GLY A 872 27.44 -21.25 -35.45
CA GLY A 872 27.94 -20.48 -34.32
C GLY A 872 27.46 -19.03 -34.32
N GLY A 873 27.85 -18.30 -33.27
CA GLY A 873 27.44 -16.91 -33.08
C GLY A 873 25.93 -16.79 -32.93
N PHE A 874 25.30 -17.64 -32.12
CA PHE A 874 23.88 -17.53 -31.85
C PHE A 874 23.54 -16.11 -31.36
N ALA A 875 22.64 -15.42 -32.06
CA ALA A 875 22.24 -14.04 -31.76
C ALA A 875 21.30 -14.00 -30.54
N ILE A 876 21.81 -14.40 -29.38
CA ILE A 876 21.04 -14.51 -28.15
C ILE A 876 20.57 -13.10 -27.77
N PRO A 877 19.26 -12.86 -27.62
CA PRO A 877 18.75 -11.61 -27.09
C PRO A 877 19.42 -11.32 -25.75
N PRO A 878 19.73 -10.06 -25.42
CA PRO A 878 20.30 -9.72 -24.13
C PRO A 878 19.37 -10.22 -23.02
N LEU A 879 19.77 -11.32 -22.36
CA LEU A 879 19.01 -11.86 -21.24
C LEU A 879 19.08 -10.83 -20.10
N PRO A 880 17.95 -10.47 -19.47
CA PRO A 880 17.96 -9.58 -18.32
C PRO A 880 19.00 -10.06 -17.30
N ALA A 881 19.75 -9.13 -16.72
CA ALA A 881 20.77 -9.50 -15.73
C ALA A 881 20.12 -10.29 -14.59
N GLY A 882 20.61 -11.51 -14.34
CA GLY A 882 20.04 -12.44 -13.37
C GLY A 882 18.91 -13.31 -13.87
N ALA A 883 18.59 -13.30 -15.15
CA ALA A 883 17.67 -14.29 -15.70
C ALA A 883 18.21 -15.70 -15.42
N VAL A 884 17.36 -16.56 -14.87
CA VAL A 884 17.64 -17.99 -14.74
C VAL A 884 17.13 -18.66 -16.00
N ILE A 885 18.00 -19.41 -16.65
CA ILE A 885 17.62 -20.20 -17.80
C ILE A 885 17.03 -21.50 -17.28
N ASP A 886 15.72 -21.70 -17.50
CA ASP A 886 15.03 -22.90 -17.04
C ASP A 886 15.17 -24.04 -18.03
N ARG A 887 15.24 -23.71 -19.33
CA ARG A 887 15.37 -24.70 -20.40
C ARG A 887 16.16 -24.14 -21.56
N VAL A 888 17.07 -24.96 -22.07
CA VAL A 888 17.82 -24.70 -23.31
C VAL A 888 17.77 -25.95 -24.15
N VAL A 889 17.22 -25.83 -25.35
CA VAL A 889 17.06 -26.95 -26.27
C VAL A 889 17.63 -26.55 -27.63
N LEU A 890 18.35 -27.45 -28.28
CA LEU A 890 18.63 -27.34 -29.71
C LEU A 890 17.57 -28.12 -30.47
N ARG A 891 16.85 -27.45 -31.37
CA ARG A 891 16.00 -28.08 -32.37
C ARG A 891 16.79 -28.25 -33.66
N VAL A 892 16.74 -29.43 -34.24
CA VAL A 892 17.42 -29.77 -35.49
C VAL A 892 16.39 -30.36 -36.43
N ALA A 893 16.13 -29.71 -37.56
CA ALA A 893 15.27 -30.26 -38.59
C ALA A 893 16.12 -30.86 -39.72
N HIS A 894 16.02 -32.18 -39.95
CA HIS A 894 16.78 -32.88 -40.98
C HIS A 894 16.04 -34.06 -41.60
N GLN A 895 16.57 -34.59 -42.72
CA GLN A 895 16.09 -35.77 -43.44
C GLN A 895 17.27 -36.61 -43.92
N ASP A 896 17.18 -37.91 -43.70
CA ASP A 896 18.27 -38.89 -43.83
C ASP A 896 17.88 -39.98 -44.84
N ASP A 897 18.15 -39.74 -46.12
CA ASP A 897 17.73 -40.65 -47.20
C ASP A 897 18.86 -41.57 -47.67
N ASP A 898 18.67 -42.89 -47.55
CA ASP A 898 19.51 -43.88 -48.23
C ASP A 898 19.17 -43.95 -49.73
N THR A 899 20.08 -43.42 -50.55
CA THR A 899 19.97 -43.36 -52.01
C THR A 899 20.72 -44.49 -52.71
N THR A 900 21.24 -45.47 -51.96
CA THR A 900 21.90 -46.66 -52.51
C THR A 900 20.98 -47.38 -53.51
N ALA A 901 21.46 -47.61 -54.73
CA ALA A 901 20.75 -48.37 -55.74
C ALA A 901 20.54 -49.81 -55.25
N ALA A 902 19.28 -50.26 -55.20
CA ALA A 902 18.87 -51.49 -54.50
C ALA A 902 19.47 -52.79 -55.09
N PRO A 903 20.06 -53.66 -54.23
CA PRO A 903 19.67 -55.06 -54.06
C PRO A 903 19.37 -55.40 -52.56
N PRO A 904 18.97 -56.63 -52.13
CA PRO A 904 17.95 -56.87 -51.08
C PRO A 904 18.35 -56.63 -49.61
N ALA A 905 19.43 -55.90 -49.34
CA ALA A 905 19.76 -55.50 -47.97
C ALA A 905 18.79 -54.41 -47.47
N PRO A 906 18.41 -54.41 -46.18
CA PRO A 906 17.63 -53.31 -45.62
C PRO A 906 18.42 -52.01 -45.77
N LYS A 907 17.79 -51.01 -46.38
CA LYS A 907 18.33 -49.65 -46.48
C LYS A 907 18.61 -49.13 -45.07
N GLN A 908 19.83 -48.66 -44.84
CA GLN A 908 20.20 -48.06 -43.55
C GLN A 908 20.47 -46.58 -43.79
N PRO A 909 19.64 -45.67 -43.23
CA PRO A 909 19.83 -44.23 -43.40
C PRO A 909 21.18 -43.79 -42.82
N PRO A 910 21.75 -42.66 -43.29
CA PRO A 910 22.99 -42.13 -42.75
C PRO A 910 22.87 -41.90 -41.23
N VAL A 911 24.00 -42.02 -40.54
CA VAL A 911 24.09 -41.74 -39.10
C VAL A 911 24.40 -40.26 -38.94
N THR A 912 23.50 -39.54 -38.30
CA THR A 912 23.62 -38.12 -38.01
C THR A 912 23.90 -37.88 -36.55
N ALA A 913 24.75 -36.88 -36.29
CA ALA A 913 25.13 -36.48 -34.95
C ALA A 913 25.38 -34.99 -34.87
N LEU A 914 25.11 -34.43 -33.70
CA LEU A 914 25.30 -33.04 -33.37
C LEU A 914 26.33 -32.93 -32.25
N SER A 915 27.46 -32.28 -32.51
CA SER A 915 28.47 -32.01 -31.49
C SER A 915 28.34 -30.58 -30.98
N VAL A 916 28.14 -30.43 -29.67
CA VAL A 916 28.07 -29.13 -29.01
C VAL A 916 29.45 -28.79 -28.44
N SER A 917 29.84 -27.53 -28.50
CA SER A 917 31.09 -27.05 -27.90
C SER A 917 31.00 -25.61 -27.41
N GLY A 918 31.89 -25.25 -26.49
CA GLY A 918 32.08 -23.86 -26.04
C GLY A 918 31.22 -23.47 -24.84
N THR A 919 30.43 -24.40 -24.31
CA THR A 919 29.58 -24.14 -23.12
C THR A 919 30.35 -24.30 -21.82
N GLY A 920 31.45 -25.07 -21.81
CA GLY A 920 32.23 -25.36 -20.61
C GLY A 920 31.53 -26.33 -19.65
N THR A 921 30.58 -27.13 -20.16
CA THR A 921 29.76 -28.06 -19.39
C THR A 921 29.90 -29.49 -19.93
N ALA A 922 29.17 -30.45 -19.35
CA ALA A 922 29.13 -31.81 -19.88
C ALA A 922 28.44 -31.89 -21.26
N CYS A 923 27.77 -30.81 -21.70
CA CYS A 923 27.20 -30.70 -23.03
C CYS A 923 28.24 -30.63 -24.14
N ASP A 924 29.52 -30.37 -23.85
CA ASP A 924 30.56 -30.29 -24.88
C ASP A 924 30.93 -31.70 -25.41
N ALA A 925 29.95 -32.36 -26.05
CA ALA A 925 29.93 -33.75 -26.47
C ALA A 925 29.12 -33.96 -27.77
N SER A 926 29.17 -35.18 -28.31
CA SER A 926 28.38 -35.59 -29.49
C SER A 926 27.06 -36.21 -29.06
N HIS A 927 25.97 -35.76 -29.67
CA HIS A 927 24.62 -36.24 -29.48
C HIS A 927 24.15 -36.92 -30.76
N ALA A 928 23.76 -38.21 -30.69
CA ALA A 928 23.19 -38.90 -31.84
C ALA A 928 21.77 -38.38 -32.11
N LEU A 929 21.41 -38.23 -33.38
CA LEU A 929 20.08 -37.81 -33.81
C LEU A 929 19.25 -39.02 -34.30
N THR A 930 17.94 -38.88 -34.28
CA THR A 930 17.03 -39.91 -34.79
C THR A 930 17.03 -39.88 -36.32
N ALA A 931 17.11 -41.03 -36.98
CA ALA A 931 17.08 -41.05 -38.43
C ALA A 931 15.66 -40.79 -38.99
N HIS A 932 15.51 -39.79 -39.86
CA HIS A 932 14.23 -39.41 -40.49
C HIS A 932 14.25 -39.69 -42.00
N GLN A 933 13.71 -40.83 -42.42
CA GLN A 933 13.71 -41.22 -43.84
C GLN A 933 12.47 -40.72 -44.59
N GLY A 934 12.67 -40.12 -45.77
CA GLY A 934 11.60 -39.76 -46.70
C GLY A 934 10.84 -38.46 -46.39
N ALA A 935 11.05 -37.87 -45.21
CA ALA A 935 10.48 -36.57 -44.83
C ALA A 935 11.42 -35.85 -43.84
N LEU A 936 11.30 -34.51 -43.76
CA LEU A 936 11.93 -33.74 -42.70
C LEU A 936 11.31 -34.13 -41.35
N GLY A 937 12.16 -34.49 -40.40
CA GLY A 937 11.81 -34.64 -38.99
C GLY A 937 12.61 -33.67 -38.13
N THR A 938 12.18 -33.48 -36.89
CA THR A 938 12.83 -32.58 -35.93
C THR A 938 13.29 -33.36 -34.71
N ASP A 939 14.59 -33.28 -34.40
CA ASP A 939 15.17 -33.76 -33.15
C ASP A 939 15.37 -32.61 -32.15
N VAL A 940 15.38 -32.98 -30.87
CA VAL A 940 15.47 -32.08 -29.72
C VAL A 940 16.63 -32.56 -28.85
N VAL A 941 17.63 -31.69 -28.65
CA VAL A 941 18.76 -31.94 -27.73
C VAL A 941 18.65 -30.98 -26.55
N ASP A 942 18.39 -31.51 -25.36
CA ASP A 942 18.28 -30.73 -24.12
C ASP A 942 19.67 -30.40 -23.55
N LEU A 943 20.09 -29.14 -23.69
CA LEU A 943 21.35 -28.65 -23.15
C LEU A 943 21.27 -28.31 -21.65
N GLY A 944 20.06 -28.09 -21.13
CA GLY A 944 19.86 -27.90 -19.69
C GLY A 944 20.25 -29.16 -18.91
N ALA A 945 19.87 -30.33 -19.44
CA ALA A 945 20.17 -31.64 -18.83
C ALA A 945 21.66 -31.93 -18.65
N CYS A 946 22.55 -31.29 -19.41
CA CYS A 946 24.00 -31.45 -19.32
C CYS A 946 24.75 -30.24 -18.72
N GLY A 947 24.02 -29.26 -18.16
CA GLY A 947 24.55 -28.22 -17.27
C GLY A 947 24.57 -26.79 -17.79
N VAL A 948 23.93 -26.50 -18.93
CA VAL A 948 23.76 -25.13 -19.43
C VAL A 948 22.62 -24.45 -18.70
N ALA A 949 22.94 -23.47 -17.84
CA ALA A 949 21.99 -22.75 -16.98
C ALA A 949 22.18 -21.23 -16.97
N GLN A 950 23.25 -20.70 -17.59
CA GLN A 950 23.61 -19.28 -17.55
C GLN A 950 23.89 -18.72 -18.95
N GLY A 951 23.51 -17.47 -19.18
CA GLY A 951 23.70 -16.80 -20.49
C GLY A 951 25.17 -16.75 -20.96
N ALA A 952 26.12 -16.66 -20.02
CA ALA A 952 27.55 -16.68 -20.34
C ALA A 952 27.99 -17.98 -21.03
N GLN A 953 27.38 -19.12 -20.70
CA GLN A 953 27.67 -20.43 -21.31
C GLN A 953 27.16 -20.50 -22.76
N LEU A 954 26.16 -19.69 -23.12
CA LEU A 954 25.60 -19.64 -24.46
C LEU A 954 26.38 -18.71 -25.41
N SER A 955 27.07 -17.70 -24.87
CA SER A 955 27.80 -16.69 -25.67
C SER A 955 28.90 -17.26 -26.58
N ARG A 956 29.43 -18.45 -26.24
CA ARG A 956 30.47 -19.16 -27.01
C ARG A 956 29.96 -20.47 -27.62
N LEU A 957 28.64 -20.70 -27.59
CA LEU A 957 28.04 -21.92 -28.13
C LEU A 957 28.37 -22.06 -29.62
N ALA A 958 28.93 -23.21 -29.97
CA ALA A 958 29.10 -23.66 -31.34
C ALA A 958 28.54 -25.09 -31.48
N VAL A 959 27.93 -25.34 -32.63
CA VAL A 959 27.26 -26.60 -32.94
C VAL A 959 27.82 -27.12 -34.25
N ASP A 960 28.43 -28.30 -34.23
CA ASP A 960 28.90 -29.00 -35.41
C ASP A 960 27.90 -30.12 -35.76
N TYR A 961 27.13 -29.95 -36.83
CA TYR A 961 26.28 -31.02 -37.37
C TYR A 961 27.10 -31.88 -38.32
N ALA A 962 27.02 -33.20 -38.17
CA ALA A 962 27.74 -34.15 -39.00
C ALA A 962 26.84 -35.31 -39.45
N ALA A 963 26.86 -35.59 -40.75
CA ALA A 963 26.22 -36.74 -41.36
C ALA A 963 27.30 -37.72 -41.84
N ARG A 964 27.10 -39.02 -41.59
CA ARG A 964 28.02 -40.09 -42.00
C ARG A 964 27.26 -41.20 -42.70
N LEU A 965 27.85 -41.70 -43.78
CA LEU A 965 27.32 -42.86 -44.51
C LEU A 965 27.28 -44.07 -43.56
N ALA A 966 26.13 -44.71 -43.45
CA ALA A 966 25.97 -45.88 -42.59
C ALA A 966 26.79 -47.07 -43.10
N THR A 967 27.15 -47.98 -42.18
CA THR A 967 27.91 -49.19 -42.52
C THR A 967 27.16 -50.01 -43.57
N GLY A 968 27.75 -50.18 -44.75
CA GLY A 968 27.18 -50.95 -45.85
C GLY A 968 26.39 -50.15 -46.89
N ALA A 969 26.08 -48.87 -46.61
CA ALA A 969 25.53 -47.96 -47.62
C ALA A 969 26.63 -47.52 -48.59
N THR A 970 26.25 -47.25 -49.85
CA THR A 970 27.21 -46.77 -50.89
C THR A 970 26.93 -45.35 -51.33
N ALA A 971 25.70 -44.86 -51.12
CA ALA A 971 25.28 -43.48 -51.32
C ALA A 971 24.16 -43.11 -50.35
N ALA A 972 24.14 -41.86 -49.89
CA ALA A 972 23.04 -41.29 -49.12
C ALA A 972 22.88 -39.80 -49.44
N ALA A 973 21.70 -39.24 -49.18
CA ALA A 973 21.46 -37.81 -49.20
C ALA A 973 21.01 -37.37 -47.80
N ASP A 974 21.66 -36.35 -47.28
CA ASP A 974 21.38 -35.77 -45.98
C ASP A 974 20.93 -34.33 -46.20
N ARG A 975 19.72 -33.99 -45.76
CA ARG A 975 19.14 -32.66 -45.90
C ARG A 975 19.01 -32.04 -44.53
N LEU A 976 19.81 -31.01 -44.27
CA LEU A 976 19.70 -30.21 -43.05
C LEU A 976 18.89 -28.96 -43.37
N ASP A 977 17.70 -28.85 -42.77
CA ASP A 977 16.84 -27.67 -42.87
C ASP A 977 17.38 -26.55 -41.99
N GLY A 978 17.57 -26.82 -40.70
CA GLY A 978 18.18 -25.84 -39.83
C GLY A 978 18.43 -26.32 -38.40
N VAL A 979 19.20 -25.52 -37.66
CA VAL A 979 19.40 -25.67 -36.22
C VAL A 979 19.04 -24.38 -35.52
N GLU A 980 18.09 -24.43 -34.60
CA GLU A 980 17.68 -23.32 -33.76
C GLU A 980 17.93 -23.64 -32.28
N LEU A 981 18.34 -22.63 -31.51
CA LEU A 981 18.51 -22.71 -30.07
C LEU A 981 17.28 -22.11 -29.39
N ASP A 982 16.47 -22.94 -28.77
CA ASP A 982 15.33 -22.53 -27.99
C ASP A 982 15.75 -22.26 -26.54
N ILE A 983 15.51 -21.04 -26.08
CA ILE A 983 15.81 -20.63 -24.70
C ILE A 983 14.51 -20.26 -23.99
N VAL A 984 14.23 -20.91 -22.87
CA VAL A 984 13.22 -20.47 -21.89
C VAL A 984 13.93 -19.97 -20.66
N PHE A 985 13.68 -18.72 -20.28
CA PHE A 985 14.28 -18.11 -19.09
C PHE A 985 13.23 -17.39 -18.25
N ARG A 986 13.43 -17.35 -16.93
CA ARG A 986 12.69 -16.47 -16.02
C ARG A 986 13.44 -15.16 -15.95
N ALA A 987 12.78 -14.09 -16.38
CA ALA A 987 13.17 -12.77 -15.93
C ALA A 987 12.93 -12.69 -14.40
N PRO A 988 13.77 -11.96 -13.66
CA PRO A 988 13.44 -11.55 -12.31
C PRO A 988 12.10 -10.80 -12.35
N SER A 989 11.13 -11.23 -11.54
CA SER A 989 9.85 -10.53 -11.36
C SER A 989 9.70 -10.10 -9.90
N ILE A 990 8.93 -9.03 -9.65
CA ILE A 990 8.56 -8.68 -8.28
C ILE A 990 7.58 -9.77 -7.88
N ARG A 991 8.06 -10.67 -7.02
CA ARG A 991 7.29 -11.82 -6.60
C ARG A 991 6.69 -11.51 -5.27
N PRO A 992 5.41 -11.82 -5.11
CA PRO A 992 4.83 -11.76 -3.80
C PRO A 992 5.59 -12.68 -2.86
N LEU A 993 5.53 -12.28 -1.62
CA LEU A 993 6.01 -13.05 -0.50
C LEU A 993 5.55 -14.52 -0.61
N SER A 994 6.49 -15.47 -0.68
CA SER A 994 6.24 -16.90 -0.85
C SER A 994 6.95 -17.72 0.23
N GLY A 995 6.53 -18.98 0.43
CA GLY A 995 7.09 -19.83 1.47
C GLY A 995 6.43 -19.59 2.82
N CYS A 996 7.14 -19.00 3.79
CA CYS A 996 6.65 -18.99 5.17
C CYS A 996 5.38 -18.18 5.46
N LEU A 997 4.87 -17.54 4.42
CA LEU A 997 3.82 -16.55 4.44
C LEU A 997 2.49 -17.19 4.03
N THR A 998 2.57 -18.38 3.42
CA THR A 998 1.44 -19.26 3.10
C THR A 998 1.35 -20.50 4.00
N ALA A 999 2.43 -20.89 4.69
CA ALA A 999 2.43 -21.99 5.67
C ALA A 999 2.63 -21.45 7.10
N GLY A 1000 1.61 -21.60 7.97
CA GLY A 1000 1.45 -21.03 9.32
C GLY A 1000 2.62 -21.13 10.31
N SER A 1001 3.75 -20.52 9.98
CA SER A 1001 5.00 -20.52 10.74
C SER A 1001 5.45 -19.09 11.07
N ARG A 1002 6.17 -18.92 12.18
CA ARG A 1002 6.72 -17.65 12.74
C ARG A 1002 7.83 -17.02 11.90
N CYS A 1003 7.69 -17.03 10.58
CA CYS A 1003 8.69 -16.49 9.69
C CYS A 1003 8.52 -15.00 9.50
N ALA A 1004 9.45 -14.25 10.06
CA ALA A 1004 9.45 -12.82 9.94
C ALA A 1004 10.26 -12.35 8.73
N VAL A 1005 9.70 -11.43 7.95
CA VAL A 1005 10.42 -10.74 6.86
C VAL A 1005 11.55 -9.86 7.42
N LEU A 1006 11.33 -9.34 8.62
CA LEU A 1006 12.27 -8.58 9.41
C LEU A 1006 12.41 -9.25 10.77
N LYS A 1007 13.62 -9.71 11.07
CA LYS A 1007 13.96 -10.36 12.33
C LYS A 1007 15.11 -9.65 13.05
N SER A 1008 15.00 -9.47 14.35
CA SER A 1008 16.12 -9.09 15.21
C SER A 1008 16.18 -10.01 16.41
N THR A 1009 17.35 -10.54 16.75
CA THR A 1009 17.52 -11.48 17.86
C THR A 1009 18.78 -11.22 18.66
N ASP A 1010 18.64 -11.06 19.97
CA ASP A 1010 19.76 -11.02 20.94
C ASP A 1010 20.22 -12.43 21.40
N ASP A 1011 19.97 -13.47 20.60
CA ASP A 1011 19.87 -14.87 21.07
C ASP A 1011 21.21 -15.63 21.27
N ALA A 1012 22.36 -14.94 21.37
CA ALA A 1012 23.65 -15.60 21.51
C ALA A 1012 24.59 -14.94 22.54
N ASP A 1013 24.47 -15.40 23.80
CA ASP A 1013 25.60 -15.64 24.72
C ASP A 1013 26.69 -14.56 24.87
N THR A 1014 26.36 -13.26 24.91
CA THR A 1014 27.31 -12.25 25.41
C THR A 1014 26.62 -11.16 26.22
N SER A 1015 27.19 -10.82 27.36
CA SER A 1015 26.75 -9.70 28.20
C SER A 1015 27.18 -8.32 27.65
N THR A 1016 27.68 -8.25 26.43
CA THR A 1016 28.31 -7.04 25.85
C THR A 1016 27.95 -6.74 24.39
N GLU A 1017 27.41 -7.68 23.62
CA GLU A 1017 27.09 -7.48 22.19
C GLU A 1017 25.59 -7.69 21.95
N HIS A 1018 24.85 -6.58 21.79
CA HIS A 1018 23.41 -6.56 21.54
C HIS A 1018 23.13 -6.20 20.07
N SER A 1019 22.15 -6.86 19.45
CA SER A 1019 21.66 -6.46 18.14
C SER A 1019 21.12 -5.03 18.21
N ARG A 1020 21.39 -4.21 17.18
CA ARG A 1020 20.83 -2.86 17.09
C ARG A 1020 20.22 -2.63 15.72
N LEU A 1021 18.91 -2.78 15.65
CA LEU A 1021 18.10 -2.44 14.49
C LEU A 1021 17.35 -1.13 14.74
N VAL A 1022 17.48 -0.18 13.81
CA VAL A 1022 16.73 1.08 13.81
C VAL A 1022 16.14 1.31 12.43
N ILE A 1023 14.85 1.55 12.37
CA ILE A 1023 14.08 1.83 11.16
C ILE A 1023 13.43 3.19 11.32
N ASN A 1024 14.00 4.17 10.63
CA ASN A 1024 13.45 5.51 10.54
C ASN A 1024 12.43 5.57 9.39
N GLY A 1025 11.24 5.01 9.65
CA GLY A 1025 10.14 4.87 8.70
C GLY A 1025 9.14 3.82 9.18
N THR A 1026 8.22 3.46 8.30
CA THR A 1026 7.21 2.41 8.50
C THR A 1026 7.76 1.07 8.04
N VAL A 1027 7.48 0.03 8.82
CA VAL A 1027 7.60 -1.36 8.37
C VAL A 1027 6.23 -1.83 7.92
N TYR A 1028 6.06 -2.05 6.62
CA TYR A 1028 4.81 -2.47 6.02
C TYR A 1028 4.97 -3.87 5.41
N ALA A 1029 4.49 -4.88 6.12
CA ALA A 1029 4.67 -6.30 5.82
C ALA A 1029 3.35 -7.09 5.99
N PRO A 1030 2.27 -6.72 5.29
CA PRO A 1030 0.91 -7.09 5.69
C PRO A 1030 0.59 -8.57 5.56
N THR A 1031 1.34 -9.31 4.74
CA THR A 1031 1.23 -10.77 4.63
C THR A 1031 2.29 -11.52 5.43
N ALA A 1032 3.20 -10.82 6.11
CA ALA A 1032 4.35 -11.38 6.81
C ALA A 1032 4.43 -11.06 8.29
N ALA A 1033 5.21 -11.87 9.01
CA ALA A 1033 5.51 -11.58 10.40
C ALA A 1033 6.65 -10.55 10.51
N VAL A 1034 6.68 -9.83 11.62
CA VAL A 1034 7.80 -9.01 12.09
C VAL A 1034 8.15 -9.51 13.49
N ASP A 1035 9.41 -9.87 13.72
CA ASP A 1035 9.90 -10.47 14.98
C ASP A 1035 11.10 -9.67 15.49
N LEU A 1036 10.88 -8.83 16.50
CA LEU A 1036 11.89 -7.93 17.04
C LEU A 1036 12.18 -8.27 18.50
N SER A 1037 13.29 -8.95 18.76
CA SER A 1037 13.76 -9.30 20.10
C SER A 1037 15.12 -8.69 20.38
N MET A 1038 15.13 -7.59 21.14
CA MET A 1038 16.33 -6.79 21.47
C MET A 1038 16.31 -6.42 22.95
N SER A 1039 17.46 -6.42 23.61
CA SER A 1039 17.61 -6.01 25.01
C SER A 1039 18.48 -4.77 25.15
N GLN A 1040 18.32 -4.06 26.27
CA GLN A 1040 19.03 -2.81 26.56
C GLN A 1040 18.89 -1.73 25.48
N VAL A 1041 17.69 -1.62 24.90
CA VAL A 1041 17.43 -0.63 23.83
C VAL A 1041 17.41 0.79 24.39
N GLY A 1042 18.39 1.61 23.99
CA GLY A 1042 18.55 3.01 24.42
C GLY A 1042 18.00 4.04 23.41
N SER A 1043 17.28 3.61 22.39
CA SER A 1043 16.76 4.46 21.32
C SER A 1043 15.43 3.94 20.77
N GLN A 1044 14.75 4.75 19.96
CA GLN A 1044 13.59 4.29 19.21
C GLN A 1044 14.05 3.30 18.11
N VAL A 1045 13.33 2.20 17.98
CA VAL A 1045 13.59 1.12 17.01
C VAL A 1045 12.82 1.36 15.73
N VAL A 1046 11.54 1.76 15.82
CA VAL A 1046 10.72 2.09 14.64
C VAL A 1046 10.04 3.44 14.85
N THR A 1047 10.27 4.37 13.92
CA THR A 1047 9.82 5.77 14.07
C THR A 1047 8.49 6.10 13.41
N CYS A 1048 7.95 5.24 12.55
CA CYS A 1048 6.65 5.47 11.90
C CYS A 1048 5.81 4.18 11.86
N GLY A 1049 5.81 3.41 12.94
CA GLY A 1049 4.93 2.25 13.14
C GLY A 1049 5.23 0.97 12.34
N ILE A 1050 4.52 -0.10 12.69
CA ILE A 1050 4.63 -1.44 12.09
C ILE A 1050 3.23 -1.92 11.71
N ILE A 1051 3.05 -2.32 10.45
CA ILE A 1051 1.85 -2.99 9.95
C ILE A 1051 2.28 -4.35 9.40
N ALA A 1052 1.81 -5.44 9.98
CA ALA A 1052 2.23 -6.78 9.60
C ALA A 1052 1.11 -7.82 9.77
N ARG A 1053 1.25 -9.02 9.21
CA ARG A 1053 0.33 -10.14 9.49
C ARG A 1053 0.37 -10.53 10.97
N THR A 1054 1.59 -10.62 11.51
CA THR A 1054 1.86 -11.03 12.90
C THR A 1054 3.01 -10.19 13.43
N ILE A 1055 2.94 -9.73 14.68
CA ILE A 1055 4.00 -8.91 15.30
C ILE A 1055 4.44 -9.59 16.59
N GLU A 1056 5.71 -9.98 16.69
CA GLU A 1056 6.33 -10.53 17.91
C GLU A 1056 7.38 -9.52 18.42
N LEU A 1057 7.22 -9.03 19.65
CA LEU A 1057 8.03 -7.96 20.24
C LEU A 1057 8.65 -8.41 21.57
N GLY A 1058 9.93 -8.73 21.53
CA GLY A 1058 10.79 -8.96 22.69
C GLY A 1058 11.74 -7.80 22.97
N ILE A 1059 11.24 -6.55 22.95
CA ILE A 1059 12.11 -5.37 23.12
C ILE A 1059 12.16 -4.89 24.57
N GLY A 1060 13.30 -5.09 25.23
CA GLY A 1060 13.59 -4.58 26.56
C GLY A 1060 14.37 -3.26 26.52
N PRO A 1061 13.79 -2.12 26.97
CA PRO A 1061 14.50 -0.85 27.01
C PRO A 1061 15.65 -0.86 28.02
N ALA A 1062 16.70 -0.06 27.75
CA ALA A 1062 17.79 0.16 28.70
C ALA A 1062 17.28 0.80 30.00
N GLY A 1063 17.94 0.52 31.11
CA GLY A 1063 17.62 1.15 32.39
C GLY A 1063 17.63 2.68 32.29
N GLY A 1064 16.50 3.32 32.65
CA GLY A 1064 16.33 4.77 32.56
C GLY A 1064 15.87 5.29 31.19
N TYR A 1065 15.73 4.44 30.18
CA TYR A 1065 15.10 4.83 28.92
C TYR A 1065 13.58 4.90 29.10
N LEU A 1066 13.05 6.12 29.14
CA LEU A 1066 11.62 6.39 29.38
C LEU A 1066 10.84 6.70 28.10
N ARG A 1067 11.52 6.79 26.95
CA ARG A 1067 10.90 7.15 25.68
C ARG A 1067 10.26 5.93 25.01
N PRO A 1068 9.32 6.15 24.07
CA PRO A 1068 8.76 5.09 23.24
C PRO A 1068 9.84 4.40 22.39
N VAL A 1069 9.79 3.07 22.36
CA VAL A 1069 10.66 2.23 21.53
C VAL A 1069 10.08 2.11 20.11
N ILE A 1070 8.76 2.10 20.01
CA ILE A 1070 8.01 2.13 18.76
C ILE A 1070 7.10 3.35 18.84
N GLY A 1071 7.01 4.13 17.78
CA GLY A 1071 6.12 5.28 17.81
C GLY A 1071 5.81 5.83 16.44
N ILE A 1072 4.75 6.63 16.38
CA ILE A 1072 4.48 7.57 15.30
C ILE A 1072 4.92 8.95 15.80
N PRO A 1073 5.63 9.77 14.99
CA PRO A 1073 6.02 11.10 15.43
C PRO A 1073 4.77 11.91 15.77
N PRO A 1074 4.74 12.66 16.88
CA PRO A 1074 3.55 13.42 17.25
C PRO A 1074 3.21 14.42 16.14
N GLU A 1075 1.91 14.56 15.85
CA GLU A 1075 1.41 15.55 14.90
C GLU A 1075 1.90 16.96 15.26
N PRO A 1076 2.04 17.88 14.29
CA PRO A 1076 2.31 19.28 14.61
C PRO A 1076 1.20 19.84 15.49
N VAL A 1077 1.59 20.64 16.49
CA VAL A 1077 0.66 21.20 17.47
C VAL A 1077 0.68 22.72 17.39
N LEU A 1078 -0.49 23.35 17.47
CA LEU A 1078 -0.59 24.79 17.56
C LEU A 1078 -0.61 25.20 19.04
N PHE A 1079 0.36 26.03 19.43
CA PHE A 1079 0.38 26.64 20.76
C PHE A 1079 -0.06 28.10 20.64
N THR A 1080 -1.09 28.46 21.39
CA THR A 1080 -1.60 29.84 21.45
C THR A 1080 -1.49 30.36 22.88
N THR A 1081 -0.87 31.53 23.08
CA THR A 1081 -0.69 32.12 24.41
C THR A 1081 -1.57 33.33 24.66
N TYR A 1082 -2.24 33.35 25.81
CA TYR A 1082 -3.08 34.47 26.25
C TYR A 1082 -2.63 34.99 27.63
N PRO A 1083 -2.62 36.32 27.84
CA PRO A 1083 -2.53 36.87 29.19
C PRO A 1083 -3.87 36.65 29.90
N ALA A 1084 -3.84 35.95 31.04
CA ALA A 1084 -5.05 35.70 31.84
C ALA A 1084 -5.31 36.88 32.79
N VAL A 1085 -6.50 37.48 32.70
CA VAL A 1085 -6.94 38.53 33.61
C VAL A 1085 -8.29 38.17 34.21
N THR A 1086 -8.31 37.82 35.49
CA THR A 1086 -9.56 37.49 36.20
C THR A 1086 -10.17 38.77 36.78
N ALA A 1087 -11.40 39.10 36.40
CA ALA A 1087 -12.21 40.13 37.03
C ALA A 1087 -13.16 39.49 38.08
N ARG A 1088 -13.19 40.07 39.28
CA ARG A 1088 -14.08 39.68 40.37
C ARG A 1088 -15.15 40.74 40.59
N PRO A 1089 -16.38 40.37 40.97
CA PRO A 1089 -17.41 41.34 41.31
C PRO A 1089 -16.99 42.13 42.56
N ALA A 1090 -17.25 43.44 42.60
CA ALA A 1090 -16.95 44.27 43.75
C ALA A 1090 -18.09 44.33 44.77
N ALA A 1091 -19.33 44.03 44.36
CA ALA A 1091 -20.49 44.04 45.23
C ALA A 1091 -21.62 43.12 44.74
N VAL A 1092 -22.49 42.73 45.67
CA VAL A 1092 -23.82 42.17 45.39
C VAL A 1092 -24.84 43.29 45.58
N THR A 1093 -25.68 43.54 44.57
CA THR A 1093 -26.58 44.71 44.55
C THR A 1093 -28.05 44.38 44.77
N ALA A 1094 -28.46 43.13 44.52
CA ALA A 1094 -29.81 42.65 44.83
C ALA A 1094 -29.81 41.14 45.09
N SER A 1095 -30.57 40.71 46.10
CA SER A 1095 -30.91 39.30 46.31
C SER A 1095 -32.41 39.14 46.54
N THR A 1096 -33.01 38.13 45.93
CA THR A 1096 -34.36 37.66 46.23
C THR A 1096 -34.27 36.16 46.47
N GLY A 1097 -34.65 35.68 47.66
CA GLY A 1097 -34.55 34.26 48.03
C GLY A 1097 -33.16 33.76 48.43
N PHE A 1098 -32.07 34.46 48.07
CA PHE A 1098 -30.72 34.21 48.59
C PHE A 1098 -30.46 34.97 49.88
N THR A 1099 -29.73 34.35 50.80
CA THR A 1099 -29.18 35.03 51.98
C THR A 1099 -28.23 36.15 51.55
N THR A 1100 -28.53 37.40 51.92
CA THR A 1100 -27.69 38.55 51.55
C THR A 1100 -26.33 38.45 52.23
N PRO A 1101 -25.21 38.42 51.49
CA PRO A 1101 -23.89 38.46 52.10
C PRO A 1101 -23.66 39.79 52.81
N ALA A 1102 -22.86 39.79 53.88
CA ALA A 1102 -22.52 41.01 54.60
C ALA A 1102 -21.81 42.01 53.66
N PRO A 1103 -22.08 43.33 53.75
CA PRO A 1103 -21.43 44.33 52.90
C PRO A 1103 -19.90 44.21 52.96
N GLY A 1104 -19.26 43.90 51.83
CA GLY A 1104 -17.80 43.75 51.70
C GLY A 1104 -17.24 42.35 51.97
N ALA A 1105 -18.07 41.33 52.23
CA ALA A 1105 -17.61 39.95 52.26
C ALA A 1105 -17.30 39.44 50.83
N PRO A 1106 -16.23 38.65 50.61
CA PRO A 1106 -16.04 37.94 49.35
C PRO A 1106 -17.26 37.06 49.08
N VAL A 1107 -17.80 37.15 47.87
CA VAL A 1107 -19.04 36.48 47.44
C VAL A 1107 -18.78 35.00 47.17
N ASP A 1108 -18.26 34.28 48.15
CA ASP A 1108 -17.84 32.88 47.95
C ASP A 1108 -18.84 31.87 48.49
N VAL A 1109 -19.90 32.26 49.21
CA VAL A 1109 -20.98 31.35 49.62
C VAL A 1109 -22.29 32.11 49.86
N THR A 1110 -23.32 31.84 49.06
CA THR A 1110 -24.71 32.24 49.38
C THR A 1110 -25.67 31.10 49.10
N ASP A 1111 -26.45 30.73 50.12
CA ASP A 1111 -27.52 29.75 49.99
C ASP A 1111 -28.85 30.43 49.66
N ALA A 1112 -29.63 29.82 48.78
CA ALA A 1112 -31.05 30.09 48.61
C ALA A 1112 -31.87 28.83 48.90
N THR A 1113 -32.91 28.97 49.72
CA THR A 1113 -33.98 27.97 49.81
C THR A 1113 -35.18 28.49 49.04
N VAL A 1114 -35.49 27.84 47.92
CA VAL A 1114 -36.54 28.23 46.99
C VAL A 1114 -37.77 27.34 47.22
N PRO A 1115 -38.91 27.88 47.71
CA PRO A 1115 -40.11 27.09 47.89
C PRO A 1115 -40.65 26.57 46.55
N GLY A 1116 -41.47 25.51 46.57
CA GLY A 1116 -41.97 24.87 45.36
C GLY A 1116 -42.67 25.83 44.39
N GLY A 1117 -42.22 25.87 43.14
CA GLY A 1117 -42.66 26.82 42.10
C GLY A 1117 -42.14 28.26 42.27
N GLY A 1118 -41.27 28.50 43.25
CA GLY A 1118 -40.64 29.79 43.52
C GLY A 1118 -39.40 30.05 42.67
N ARG A 1119 -38.88 31.28 42.77
CA ARG A 1119 -37.65 31.72 42.10
C ARG A 1119 -36.76 32.49 43.08
N ALA A 1120 -35.46 32.22 43.04
CA ALA A 1120 -34.45 33.04 43.70
C ALA A 1120 -33.53 33.67 42.65
N SER A 1121 -32.99 34.85 42.96
CA SER A 1121 -32.00 35.52 42.10
C SER A 1121 -31.00 36.32 42.91
N LEU A 1122 -29.78 36.41 42.40
CA LEU A 1122 -28.65 37.11 42.98
C LEU A 1122 -27.94 37.90 41.89
N THR A 1123 -27.74 39.20 42.11
CA THR A 1123 -27.13 40.10 41.12
C THR A 1123 -25.77 40.61 41.59
N PHE A 1124 -24.74 40.24 40.85
CA PHE A 1124 -23.34 40.67 41.02
C PHE A 1124 -23.09 41.91 40.18
N GLY A 1125 -22.47 42.93 40.75
CA GLY A 1125 -22.16 44.16 40.03
C GLY A 1125 -20.81 44.75 40.42
N GLY A 1126 -20.47 45.84 39.73
CA GLY A 1126 -19.27 46.61 40.04
C GLY A 1126 -17.98 45.91 39.66
N TYR A 1127 -17.98 45.07 38.60
CA TYR A 1127 -16.74 44.53 38.05
C TYR A 1127 -15.81 45.69 37.69
N ALA A 1128 -14.67 45.77 38.37
CA ALA A 1128 -13.69 46.80 38.11
C ALA A 1128 -12.96 46.46 36.81
N ARG A 1129 -12.71 47.48 35.98
CA ARG A 1129 -11.84 47.33 34.81
C ARG A 1129 -10.45 46.90 35.31
N PRO A 1130 -9.90 45.74 34.88
CA PRO A 1130 -8.58 45.33 35.32
C PRO A 1130 -7.50 46.27 34.77
N GLU A 1131 -6.54 46.67 35.60
CA GLU A 1131 -5.32 47.34 35.15
C GLU A 1131 -4.18 46.33 34.94
N PRO A 1132 -3.38 46.46 33.86
CA PRO A 1132 -3.41 47.52 32.84
C PRO A 1132 -4.42 47.22 31.73
N ALA A 1133 -5.27 48.21 31.45
CA ALA A 1133 -6.37 48.15 30.49
C ALA A 1133 -5.96 47.49 29.15
N ALA A 1134 -6.55 46.34 28.83
CA ALA A 1134 -6.64 45.90 27.46
C ALA A 1134 -7.41 46.97 26.68
N THR A 1135 -6.79 47.54 25.65
CA THR A 1135 -7.41 48.53 24.75
C THR A 1135 -7.85 47.90 23.42
N GLY A 1136 -7.64 46.60 23.25
CA GLY A 1136 -8.08 45.84 22.08
C GLY A 1136 -9.42 45.12 22.33
N PRO A 1137 -10.05 44.60 21.25
CA PRO A 1137 -11.22 43.75 21.37
C PRO A 1137 -10.91 42.51 22.24
N LEU A 1138 -11.91 42.05 22.98
CA LEU A 1138 -11.91 40.80 23.72
C LEU A 1138 -12.35 39.71 22.75
N ASP A 1139 -11.45 38.78 22.42
CA ASP A 1139 -11.76 37.67 21.51
C ASP A 1139 -12.49 36.53 22.24
N HIS A 1140 -12.33 36.42 23.56
CA HIS A 1140 -13.01 35.41 24.37
C HIS A 1140 -13.24 35.94 25.81
N VAL A 1141 -14.49 35.84 26.30
CA VAL A 1141 -14.83 36.21 27.66
C VAL A 1141 -15.63 35.09 28.31
N VAL A 1142 -15.03 34.39 29.27
CA VAL A 1142 -15.65 33.24 29.91
C VAL A 1142 -16.08 33.61 31.32
N LEU A 1143 -17.37 33.46 31.59
CA LEU A 1143 -17.93 33.52 32.94
C LEU A 1143 -17.89 32.12 33.56
N HIS A 1144 -17.24 32.02 34.71
CA HIS A 1144 -17.24 30.85 35.57
C HIS A 1144 -18.30 31.01 36.65
N VAL A 1145 -19.21 30.04 36.74
CA VAL A 1145 -20.27 30.00 37.75
C VAL A 1145 -20.10 28.73 38.56
N ALA A 1146 -19.68 28.86 39.82
CA ALA A 1146 -19.59 27.73 40.73
C ALA A 1146 -20.89 27.60 41.50
N HIS A 1147 -21.64 26.51 41.29
CA HIS A 1147 -22.95 26.29 41.92
C HIS A 1147 -23.18 24.83 42.33
N HIS A 1148 -24.19 24.57 43.14
CA HIS A 1148 -24.56 23.24 43.60
C HIS A 1148 -26.08 23.18 43.75
N ASP A 1149 -26.67 22.26 42.99
CA ASP A 1149 -28.10 22.13 42.81
C ASP A 1149 -28.64 20.99 43.68
N ASP A 1150 -29.39 21.33 44.72
CA ASP A 1150 -30.04 20.37 45.61
C ASP A 1150 -31.57 20.46 45.52
N GLY A 1151 -32.25 19.32 45.39
CA GLY A 1151 -33.70 19.23 45.30
C GLY A 1151 -34.26 19.36 43.87
N ASP A 1152 -35.49 19.85 43.74
CA ASP A 1152 -36.21 19.92 42.45
C ASP A 1152 -35.85 21.22 41.71
N VAL A 1153 -34.59 21.39 41.30
CA VAL A 1153 -34.16 22.54 40.49
C VAL A 1153 -34.65 22.36 39.04
N LYS A 1154 -35.49 23.27 38.56
CA LYS A 1154 -36.08 23.20 37.22
C LYS A 1154 -35.23 23.90 36.16
N ALA A 1155 -34.64 25.03 36.53
CA ALA A 1155 -33.77 25.80 35.63
C ALA A 1155 -32.86 26.74 36.42
N VAL A 1156 -31.61 26.83 35.97
CA VAL A 1156 -30.63 27.82 36.37
C VAL A 1156 -30.35 28.71 35.16
N LYS A 1157 -30.42 30.03 35.33
CA LYS A 1157 -30.24 31.01 34.26
C LYS A 1157 -29.36 32.16 34.70
N VAL A 1158 -28.50 32.62 33.79
CA VAL A 1158 -27.62 33.77 33.97
C VAL A 1158 -27.97 34.85 32.95
N SER A 1159 -28.40 36.02 33.41
CA SER A 1159 -28.52 37.21 32.55
C SER A 1159 -27.33 38.14 32.79
N VAL A 1160 -26.81 38.71 31.71
CA VAL A 1160 -25.63 39.58 31.76
C VAL A 1160 -26.01 40.94 31.18
N ASP A 1161 -25.87 41.99 31.98
CA ASP A 1161 -26.26 43.35 31.61
C ASP A 1161 -25.04 44.30 31.63
N PHE A 1162 -24.90 45.05 30.54
CA PHE A 1162 -23.93 46.11 30.32
C PHE A 1162 -24.43 46.96 29.14
N PRO A 1163 -23.93 48.19 28.95
CA PRO A 1163 -24.35 49.02 27.82
C PRO A 1163 -24.15 48.31 26.47
N GLY A 1164 -25.26 47.92 25.82
CA GLY A 1164 -25.25 47.20 24.54
C GLY A 1164 -25.38 45.67 24.64
N SER A 1165 -25.59 45.10 25.83
CA SER A 1165 -25.79 43.65 25.99
C SER A 1165 -27.05 43.14 25.27
N THR A 1166 -26.94 42.01 24.60
CA THR A 1166 -28.07 41.25 24.04
C THR A 1166 -28.65 40.23 25.03
N CYS A 1167 -27.96 39.97 26.15
CA CYS A 1167 -28.35 39.01 27.19
C CYS A 1167 -28.98 39.68 28.43
N ALA A 1168 -29.42 40.93 28.30
CA ALA A 1168 -30.08 41.65 29.37
C ALA A 1168 -31.56 41.23 29.49
N GLY A 1169 -31.99 40.85 30.70
CA GLY A 1169 -33.36 40.45 30.99
C GLY A 1169 -33.58 38.93 31.06
N VAL A 1170 -34.72 38.53 31.63
CA VAL A 1170 -35.02 37.12 31.97
C VAL A 1170 -35.32 36.24 30.77
N ASP A 1171 -35.76 36.83 29.65
CA ASP A 1171 -36.11 36.12 28.41
C ASP A 1171 -34.89 35.90 27.49
N HIS A 1172 -33.75 36.53 27.82
CA HIS A 1172 -32.49 36.47 27.07
C HIS A 1172 -31.32 35.95 27.93
N ALA A 1173 -31.64 35.33 29.07
CA ALA A 1173 -30.65 34.73 29.95
C ALA A 1173 -30.09 33.43 29.36
N LEU A 1174 -28.80 33.21 29.56
CA LEU A 1174 -28.09 31.99 29.22
C LEU A 1174 -28.51 30.87 30.18
N ASP A 1175 -28.81 29.68 29.65
CA ASP A 1175 -29.09 28.51 30.49
C ASP A 1175 -27.78 27.96 31.06
N VAL A 1176 -27.77 27.73 32.37
CA VAL A 1176 -26.70 26.99 33.04
C VAL A 1176 -27.21 25.55 33.23
N PRO A 1177 -26.43 24.52 32.89
CA PRO A 1177 -26.82 23.14 33.12
C PRO A 1177 -27.18 22.90 34.58
N VAL A 1178 -28.24 22.12 34.82
CA VAL A 1178 -28.64 21.71 36.18
C VAL A 1178 -27.97 20.38 36.50
N HIS A 1179 -27.32 20.28 37.66
CA HIS A 1179 -26.52 19.14 38.10
C HIS A 1179 -27.07 18.49 39.39
N PRO A 1180 -28.28 17.87 39.33
CA PRO A 1180 -28.92 17.31 40.51
C PRO A 1180 -28.12 16.13 41.07
N GLY A 1181 -27.85 16.16 42.38
CA GLY A 1181 -27.18 15.06 43.09
C GLY A 1181 -25.65 15.04 42.97
N SER A 1182 -25.04 16.14 42.52
CA SER A 1182 -23.59 16.34 42.60
C SER A 1182 -23.12 16.31 44.06
N GLY A 1183 -22.03 15.61 44.39
CA GLY A 1183 -21.54 15.53 45.78
C GLY A 1183 -20.89 16.82 46.31
N GLY A 1184 -21.04 17.95 45.61
CA GLY A 1184 -20.44 19.24 45.91
C GLY A 1184 -20.56 20.23 44.74
N PRO A 1185 -19.98 21.44 44.86
CA PRO A 1185 -20.05 22.49 43.84
C PRO A 1185 -19.44 22.07 42.50
N VAL A 1186 -20.18 22.33 41.44
CA VAL A 1186 -19.75 22.24 40.04
C VAL A 1186 -19.43 23.63 39.51
N THR A 1187 -18.56 23.75 38.50
CA THR A 1187 -18.22 25.04 37.90
C THR A 1187 -18.49 25.01 36.40
N ASP A 1188 -19.52 25.73 35.98
CA ASP A 1188 -19.89 25.86 34.58
C ASP A 1188 -19.21 27.07 33.94
N ARG A 1189 -18.92 26.96 32.64
CA ARG A 1189 -18.27 27.98 31.83
C ARG A 1189 -19.23 28.49 30.78
N LEU A 1190 -19.48 29.79 30.76
CA LEU A 1190 -20.36 30.44 29.80
C LEU A 1190 -19.57 31.46 28.98
N ASP A 1191 -19.58 31.33 27.66
CA ASP A 1191 -19.01 32.35 26.77
C ASP A 1191 -19.96 33.55 26.67
N LEU A 1192 -19.44 34.75 26.95
CA LEU A 1192 -20.19 36.00 26.93
C LEU A 1192 -20.04 36.76 25.60
N ALA A 1193 -19.26 36.26 24.65
CA ALA A 1193 -19.19 36.86 23.31
C ALA A 1193 -20.56 36.94 22.61
N PRO A 1194 -21.45 35.92 22.68
CA PRO A 1194 -22.81 36.01 22.13
C PRO A 1194 -23.67 37.11 22.78
N CYS A 1195 -23.34 37.51 24.01
CA CYS A 1195 -24.00 38.60 24.71
C CYS A 1195 -23.55 40.00 24.25
N GLY A 1196 -22.58 40.08 23.33
CA GLY A 1196 -22.04 41.33 22.79
C GLY A 1196 -20.85 41.91 23.58
N LEU A 1197 -20.28 41.14 24.52
CA LEU A 1197 -19.18 41.57 25.38
C LEU A 1197 -17.84 41.40 24.63
N THR A 1198 -17.49 42.42 23.86
CA THR A 1198 -16.37 42.42 22.90
C THR A 1198 -15.30 43.45 23.23
N GLU A 1199 -15.49 44.31 24.23
CA GLU A 1199 -14.52 45.31 24.66
C GLU A 1199 -14.32 45.32 26.18
N ALA A 1200 -13.07 45.50 26.62
CA ALA A 1200 -12.76 45.63 28.05
C ALA A 1200 -13.40 46.86 28.73
N SER A 1201 -13.85 47.84 27.94
CA SER A 1201 -14.62 49.00 28.39
C SER A 1201 -16.00 48.60 28.92
N GLN A 1202 -16.62 47.58 28.32
CA GLN A 1202 -17.98 47.10 28.66
C GLN A 1202 -18.02 46.35 29.99
N VAL A 1203 -16.86 45.89 30.49
CA VAL A 1203 -16.73 45.27 31.82
C VAL A 1203 -17.04 46.30 32.92
N ALA A 1204 -16.76 47.58 32.68
CA ALA A 1204 -17.07 48.65 33.63
C ALA A 1204 -18.59 48.90 33.67
N GLY A 1205 -19.23 48.47 34.75
CA GLY A 1205 -20.70 48.52 34.88
C GLY A 1205 -21.40 47.23 34.48
N LEU A 1206 -20.64 46.18 34.18
CA LEU A 1206 -21.17 44.83 34.00
C LEU A 1206 -21.92 44.37 35.25
N THR A 1207 -23.09 43.77 35.03
CA THR A 1207 -23.94 43.20 36.06
C THR A 1207 -24.33 41.78 35.64
N VAL A 1208 -24.12 40.80 36.51
CA VAL A 1208 -24.46 39.40 36.24
C VAL A 1208 -25.54 38.99 37.23
N THR A 1209 -26.72 38.63 36.73
CA THR A 1209 -27.81 38.11 37.56
C THR A 1209 -27.92 36.61 37.37
N TYR A 1210 -27.60 35.87 38.43
CA TYR A 1210 -27.84 34.45 38.56
C TYR A 1210 -29.26 34.21 39.07
N SER A 1211 -30.01 33.30 38.47
CA SER A 1211 -31.36 32.99 38.92
C SER A 1211 -31.68 31.51 38.86
N VAL A 1212 -32.34 31.01 39.89
CA VAL A 1212 -32.74 29.61 40.03
C VAL A 1212 -34.23 29.52 40.22
N THR A 1213 -34.85 28.61 39.48
CA THR A 1213 -36.29 28.32 39.56
C THR A 1213 -36.49 26.92 40.08
N ALA A 1214 -37.22 26.77 41.19
CA ALA A 1214 -37.58 25.47 41.73
C ALA A 1214 -38.82 24.90 41.02
N GLY A 1215 -38.82 23.59 40.82
CA GLY A 1215 -40.01 22.80 40.52
C GLY A 1215 -40.93 22.69 41.74
N SER A 1216 -41.92 21.80 41.67
CA SER A 1216 -42.97 21.68 42.69
C SER A 1216 -42.47 21.24 44.06
N GLY A 1217 -41.33 20.55 44.14
CA GLY A 1217 -40.75 20.04 45.39
C GLY A 1217 -39.97 21.08 46.22
N GLY A 1218 -39.69 22.26 45.65
CA GLY A 1218 -38.73 23.21 46.20
C GLY A 1218 -37.28 22.79 45.92
N ALA A 1219 -36.36 23.73 46.07
CA ALA A 1219 -34.93 23.51 45.83
C ALA A 1219 -34.08 24.29 46.83
N THR A 1220 -32.88 23.79 47.11
CA THR A 1220 -31.81 24.53 47.78
C THR A 1220 -30.68 24.71 46.78
N GLU A 1221 -30.25 25.95 46.63
CA GLU A 1221 -29.19 26.31 45.71
C GLU A 1221 -28.03 26.90 46.49
N HIS A 1222 -26.84 26.37 46.28
CA HIS A 1222 -25.61 26.89 46.87
C HIS A 1222 -24.69 27.46 45.79
N LEU A 1223 -24.53 28.78 45.78
CA LEU A 1223 -23.61 29.45 44.87
C LEU A 1223 -22.26 29.69 45.56
N ALA A 1224 -21.21 29.06 45.02
CA ALA A 1224 -19.85 29.01 45.58
C ALA A 1224 -18.85 29.94 44.85
N GLY A 1225 -19.35 30.94 44.10
CA GLY A 1225 -18.55 32.00 43.50
C GLY A 1225 -18.87 32.28 42.03
N THR A 1226 -18.62 33.52 41.59
CA THR A 1226 -18.67 33.92 40.18
C THR A 1226 -17.40 34.68 39.79
N GLY A 1227 -16.72 34.21 38.75
CA GLY A 1227 -15.47 34.80 38.25
C GLY A 1227 -15.54 35.00 36.74
N ILE A 1228 -14.98 36.10 36.23
CA ILE A 1228 -14.89 36.34 34.79
C ILE A 1228 -13.43 36.31 34.39
N ASP A 1229 -13.06 35.38 33.52
CA ASP A 1229 -11.76 35.39 32.89
C ASP A 1229 -11.83 36.18 31.58
N LEU A 1230 -11.08 37.27 31.54
CA LEU A 1230 -10.96 38.18 30.42
C LEU A 1230 -9.66 37.85 29.67
N LEU A 1231 -9.77 37.31 28.47
CA LEU A 1231 -8.64 37.03 27.60
C LEU A 1231 -8.55 38.14 26.53
N SER A 1232 -7.38 38.78 26.42
CA SER A 1232 -7.18 39.88 25.45
C SER A 1232 -5.73 39.99 24.97
N GLY A 1233 -5.51 40.22 23.68
CA GLY A 1233 -4.20 40.65 23.15
C GLY A 1233 -3.80 40.04 21.80
N PRO A 1234 -2.78 40.62 21.12
CA PRO A 1234 -2.32 40.14 19.82
C PRO A 1234 -1.75 38.73 19.95
N LEU A 1235 -2.30 37.83 19.15
CA LEU A 1235 -1.99 36.42 19.09
C LEU A 1235 -0.48 36.20 18.84
N VAL A 1236 0.18 35.47 19.73
CA VAL A 1236 1.38 34.71 19.34
C VAL A 1236 0.90 33.29 19.07
N ARG A 1237 0.64 33.01 17.79
CA ARG A 1237 0.40 31.65 17.30
C ARG A 1237 1.74 31.05 16.91
N ALA A 1238 2.15 29.99 17.60
CA ALA A 1238 3.33 29.24 17.24
C ALA A 1238 2.89 27.85 16.76
N ALA A 1239 3.05 27.59 15.47
CA ALA A 1239 2.98 26.23 14.97
C ALA A 1239 4.33 25.56 15.29
N VAL A 1240 4.28 24.48 16.07
CA VAL A 1240 5.48 23.78 16.54
C VAL A 1240 5.45 22.37 15.98
N SER A 1241 6.37 22.10 15.05
CA SER A 1241 6.69 20.75 14.62
C SER A 1241 7.86 20.25 15.47
N PHE A 1242 7.68 19.07 16.08
CA PHE A 1242 8.71 18.40 16.87
C PHE A 1242 9.55 17.51 15.94
N ASP A 1243 10.88 17.51 16.13
CA ASP A 1243 11.79 16.66 15.36
C ASP A 1243 11.81 15.19 15.85
N GLY A 1244 10.90 14.84 16.77
CA GLY A 1244 10.77 13.52 17.36
C GLY A 1244 11.95 13.07 18.23
N HIS A 1245 13.06 13.83 18.31
CA HIS A 1245 14.31 13.31 18.89
C HIS A 1245 14.97 14.20 19.96
N ALA A 1246 14.60 15.47 20.07
CA ALA A 1246 14.91 16.26 21.25
C ALA A 1246 13.77 17.24 21.47
N GLY A 1247 13.65 17.82 22.67
CA GLY A 1247 12.70 18.90 22.93
C GLY A 1247 13.02 20.20 22.15
N THR A 1248 13.63 20.09 20.96
CA THR A 1248 13.98 21.17 20.05
C THR A 1248 12.93 21.27 18.96
N VAL A 1249 12.38 22.47 18.82
CA VAL A 1249 11.39 22.79 17.81
C VAL A 1249 12.08 22.86 16.43
N LYS A 1250 11.59 22.08 15.45
CA LYS A 1250 12.15 22.03 14.09
C LYS A 1250 11.99 23.36 13.34
N GLN A 1251 10.83 23.99 13.50
CA GLN A 1251 10.50 25.26 12.89
C GLN A 1251 9.59 26.05 13.83
N TRP A 1252 10.07 27.22 14.25
CA TRP A 1252 9.29 28.18 15.01
C TRP A 1252 8.76 29.20 14.02
N THR A 1253 7.53 29.01 13.54
CA THR A 1253 6.88 30.03 12.72
C THR A 1253 5.93 30.79 13.63
N VAL A 1254 6.33 32.02 13.98
CA VAL A 1254 5.40 32.99 14.56
C VAL A 1254 4.47 33.37 13.42
N LEU A 1255 3.24 32.87 13.46
CA LEU A 1255 2.22 33.25 12.50
C LEU A 1255 1.78 34.69 12.85
N PRO A 1256 1.69 35.60 11.85
CA PRO A 1256 1.34 37.00 12.08
C PRO A 1256 -0.09 37.20 12.60
#